data_AF-A0A399E922-F1
#
_entry.id   AF-A0A399E922-F1
#
_cell.length_a   1.000
_cell.length_b   1.000
_cell.length_c   1.000
_cell.angle_alpha   90.00
_cell.angle_beta   90.00
_cell.angle_gamma   90.00
#
_symmetry.space_group_name_H-M   'P 1'
#
loop_
_entity.id
_entity.type
_entity.pdbx_description
1 polymer ?
#
loop_
_entity_poly.entity_id
_entity_poly.type
_entity_poly.pdbx_seq_one_letter_code
_entity_poly.pdbx_strand_id
1 'polypeptide(L)'
;MVVVGPDGYTQPLVASARLSGLAPGVYTVRALAVNLPGGDSYLPEQAAQDVAVSSNRGAGVRVAYAAAPLRLAPGTVGLPPRSAAAETLRPMEPAGLVGDKVVQTLRFDGVPAALAGLKPGSYLGLPSTAGNPYGFLGQVEEVSTAGGDLTVTAHLAPLPEVIQQGGFSFYQEVDGEDPEVRAQLAGAEVLLPGARVLTAPTPQTEELKRQLFAEAKAQAQQVYPASAARPNVEFAPVCLEIKRAKILPGDGPDDGIFMEGSTCLRISFDGSIWISAKGIEASFSATARQTGKLKVFGKGRIYQQITATVPLMVLPLPPINISVAGFPVVINPTVSVRFVVGGSITSEFYVKAEESVSLTAGVSFDGKNWNPFSSEHHSISFDSGGSMQGFSVLAGVGPQVNFYFYGVYGPDFALVPYLEFDANFTRDPWWQLYLGFKAFMGLNANISYGFSGPKEVLQSVGLFFLGMLSDFKYEVLNMKFLIAQAPPSQRPVIVRISPEQTSVPACGRTVLRASIQNSLKGVTWAASGGAVSGDDVMNSATYFAPPTPGTYTVTATSAEQPGQQASAQVTVTPGGSGPLTVVVTGLPAGTVPGLRLTGPNGFFFAPKTSGSSSGEGVYRFECLPEGAYTLTAGLTPAGDAVYSPNQGSDRPALQVVQSASVGPGQTPRLQVNYNNVRASLRVVVSGLPDGVRPAVAVSGPLGYTHTVSAGGETLLQLLNPGTYKIGAASLEHGGYTYTPALSQAEVVLPPGETTTVTVSYSSNSPRGLWVANQMGSNRHVLFYPAGGTAPAETTLGGGLTYTPALAFDPQGRLWVADAFSGKVLAYPADRLKQSPDPLHSFALPSSPQALAFDAQGNLWVALQAPYGSGGGGQVLRYPAAGLLGAAPTPDLTLNADGAYRTPVSLALDGEGNLWVAYNGSAQVVRYAAAGGYGSATAYPLAQGRGNLSALAFGPTGRLWVGTTGASVLEYDPAALVEGQDATPLTHVHGFNGGGSIGGLAFDPEGNLYASVYGSSFMNGVFRWSAAHLARKGDLSPYEGVGNIPTYTKDITNPVGLAYWPPR
;
A
#
# COMPACT_ATOMS: atom_id res chain seq x y z
N MET A 1 5.03 -5.60 -42.55
CA MET A 1 4.33 -4.31 -42.74
C MET A 1 3.12 -4.29 -41.81
N VAL A 2 2.59 -3.12 -41.47
CA VAL A 2 1.31 -2.96 -40.76
C VAL A 2 0.52 -1.84 -41.44
N VAL A 3 -0.75 -2.07 -41.71
CA VAL A 3 -1.69 -1.02 -42.09
C VAL A 3 -2.40 -0.56 -40.83
N VAL A 4 -2.32 0.74 -40.52
CA VAL A 4 -3.05 1.41 -39.42
C VAL A 4 -4.20 2.22 -40.03
N GLY A 5 -5.31 2.43 -39.32
CA GLY A 5 -6.46 3.19 -39.81
C GLY A 5 -7.33 3.81 -38.71
N PRO A 6 -8.54 4.31 -39.07
CA PRO A 6 -9.51 4.86 -38.13
C PRO A 6 -9.93 3.84 -37.07
N ASP A 7 -10.47 4.34 -35.95
CA ASP A 7 -11.08 3.56 -34.88
C ASP A 7 -10.19 2.43 -34.31
N GLY A 8 -8.87 2.61 -34.38
CA GLY A 8 -7.87 1.64 -33.90
C GLY A 8 -7.57 0.49 -34.86
N TYR A 9 -8.13 0.50 -36.09
CA TYR A 9 -7.90 -0.56 -37.07
C TYR A 9 -6.40 -0.79 -37.31
N THR A 10 -5.90 -2.00 -37.05
CA THR A 10 -4.56 -2.42 -37.48
C THR A 10 -4.57 -3.80 -38.14
N GLN A 11 -3.78 -3.96 -39.20
CA GLN A 11 -3.66 -5.18 -39.97
C GLN A 11 -2.20 -5.44 -40.36
N PRO A 12 -1.51 -6.43 -39.77
CA PRO A 12 -0.19 -6.85 -40.22
C PRO A 12 -0.27 -7.50 -41.62
N LEU A 13 0.75 -7.22 -42.44
CA LEU A 13 0.91 -7.74 -43.81
C LEU A 13 2.35 -8.21 -44.05
N VAL A 14 2.49 -9.41 -44.61
CA VAL A 14 3.77 -10.06 -44.95
C VAL A 14 3.98 -10.25 -46.47
N ALA A 15 2.93 -10.00 -47.26
CA ALA A 15 2.92 -10.06 -48.72
C ALA A 15 1.82 -9.12 -49.26
N SER A 16 1.72 -8.99 -50.59
CA SER A 16 0.65 -8.24 -51.26
C SER A 16 -0.73 -8.83 -50.92
N ALA A 17 -1.62 -8.02 -50.37
CA ALA A 17 -2.97 -8.43 -49.95
C ALA A 17 -4.04 -7.42 -50.40
N ARG A 18 -5.30 -7.85 -50.39
CA ARG A 18 -6.47 -7.00 -50.63
C ARG A 18 -7.32 -6.97 -49.36
N LEU A 19 -7.44 -5.78 -48.75
CA LEU A 19 -8.29 -5.55 -47.60
C LEU A 19 -9.72 -5.15 -48.03
N SER A 20 -10.72 -5.48 -47.22
CA SER A 20 -12.14 -5.27 -47.51
C SER A 20 -12.94 -5.08 -46.22
N GLY A 21 -14.05 -4.33 -46.28
CA GLY A 21 -14.83 -3.97 -45.09
C GLY A 21 -14.26 -2.78 -44.31
N LEU A 22 -13.27 -2.07 -44.86
CA LEU A 22 -12.65 -0.89 -44.26
C LEU A 22 -13.65 0.27 -44.10
N ALA A 23 -13.61 0.95 -42.96
CA ALA A 23 -14.32 2.19 -42.73
C ALA A 23 -13.74 3.33 -43.60
N PRO A 24 -14.53 4.35 -44.00
CA PRO A 24 -13.99 5.50 -44.71
C PRO A 24 -13.03 6.32 -43.83
N GLY A 25 -11.84 6.64 -44.32
CA GLY A 25 -10.83 7.41 -43.58
C GLY A 25 -9.42 7.27 -44.14
N VAL A 26 -8.42 7.77 -43.41
CA VAL A 26 -6.99 7.67 -43.79
C VAL A 26 -6.37 6.44 -43.13
N TYR A 27 -5.64 5.66 -43.92
CA TYR A 27 -4.92 4.47 -43.49
C TYR A 27 -3.42 4.65 -43.74
N THR A 28 -2.57 4.47 -42.72
CA THR A 28 -1.10 4.53 -42.85
C THR A 28 -0.55 3.13 -43.06
N VAL A 29 0.01 2.86 -44.24
CA VAL A 29 0.78 1.63 -44.52
C VAL A 29 2.21 1.83 -44.04
N ARG A 30 2.58 1.22 -42.92
CA ARG A 30 3.94 1.20 -42.36
C ARG A 30 4.72 -0.02 -42.86
N ALA A 31 5.88 0.22 -43.47
CA ALA A 31 6.74 -0.79 -44.03
C ALA A 31 8.01 -0.99 -43.18
N LEU A 32 8.49 -2.23 -43.13
CA LEU A 32 9.64 -2.64 -42.31
C LEU A 32 10.77 -3.14 -43.21
N ALA A 33 12.01 -3.03 -42.74
CA ALA A 33 13.18 -3.56 -43.44
C ALA A 33 13.15 -5.09 -43.56
N VAL A 34 13.59 -5.62 -44.70
CA VAL A 34 13.62 -7.05 -45.03
C VAL A 34 15.06 -7.51 -45.15
N ASN A 35 15.50 -8.37 -44.22
CA ASN A 35 16.77 -9.07 -44.29
C ASN A 35 16.61 -10.37 -45.11
N LEU A 36 17.49 -10.60 -46.09
CA LEU A 36 17.57 -11.86 -46.83
C LEU A 36 18.54 -12.85 -46.15
N PRO A 37 18.39 -14.18 -46.36
CA PRO A 37 19.28 -15.20 -45.78
C PRO A 37 20.78 -15.12 -46.13
N GLY A 38 21.17 -14.21 -47.04
CA GLY A 38 22.58 -13.91 -47.36
C GLY A 38 23.21 -12.77 -46.54
N GLY A 39 22.42 -12.07 -45.71
CA GLY A 39 22.87 -10.87 -44.97
C GLY A 39 22.57 -9.54 -45.66
N ASP A 40 21.97 -9.55 -46.85
CA ASP A 40 21.52 -8.34 -47.54
C ASP A 40 20.27 -7.74 -46.88
N SER A 41 20.31 -6.46 -46.54
CA SER A 41 19.19 -5.71 -45.96
C SER A 41 18.54 -4.80 -47.01
N TYR A 42 17.23 -4.97 -47.22
CA TYR A 42 16.42 -4.15 -48.11
C TYR A 42 15.47 -3.25 -47.31
N LEU A 43 15.45 -1.96 -47.63
CA LEU A 43 14.66 -0.92 -46.99
C LEU A 43 13.46 -0.55 -47.88
N PRO A 44 12.29 -0.22 -47.30
CA PRO A 44 11.22 0.39 -48.08
C PRO A 44 11.64 1.80 -48.50
N GLU A 45 11.39 2.19 -49.76
CA GLU A 45 11.68 3.55 -50.27
C GLU A 45 10.91 4.65 -49.52
N GLN A 46 9.77 4.28 -48.92
CA GLN A 46 9.00 5.10 -47.98
C GLN A 46 8.53 4.19 -46.83
N ALA A 47 9.01 4.46 -45.61
CA ALA A 47 8.70 3.67 -44.42
C ALA A 47 7.23 3.80 -43.94
N ALA A 48 6.55 4.88 -44.33
CA ALA A 48 5.11 5.06 -44.13
C ALA A 48 4.48 5.69 -45.39
N GLN A 49 3.28 5.24 -45.77
CA GLN A 49 2.49 5.80 -46.86
C GLN A 49 1.02 5.92 -46.43
N ASP A 50 0.46 7.13 -46.42
CA ASP A 50 -0.96 7.36 -46.13
C ASP A 50 -1.84 7.17 -47.37
N VAL A 51 -2.98 6.50 -47.20
CA VAL A 51 -3.98 6.30 -48.25
C VAL A 51 -5.39 6.60 -47.72
N ALA A 52 -6.12 7.48 -48.42
CA ALA A 52 -7.52 7.73 -48.13
C ALA A 52 -8.40 6.65 -48.77
N VAL A 53 -9.16 5.92 -47.94
CA VAL A 53 -10.20 4.99 -48.36
C VAL A 53 -11.54 5.71 -48.27
N SER A 54 -12.29 5.75 -49.37
CA SER A 54 -13.60 6.41 -49.45
C SER A 54 -14.73 5.38 -49.51
N SER A 55 -15.92 5.75 -49.05
CA SER A 55 -17.12 4.91 -49.16
C SER A 55 -17.33 4.37 -50.58
N ASN A 56 -17.48 3.05 -50.68
CA ASN A 56 -17.66 2.31 -51.93
C ASN A 56 -16.56 2.50 -53.00
N ARG A 57 -15.34 2.93 -52.63
CA ARG A 57 -14.17 2.95 -53.52
C ARG A 57 -12.95 2.31 -52.86
N GLY A 58 -12.33 1.38 -53.57
CA GLY A 58 -11.01 0.85 -53.18
C GLY A 58 -9.90 1.85 -53.50
N ALA A 59 -8.85 1.83 -52.67
CA ALA A 59 -7.58 2.51 -52.93
C ALA A 59 -6.44 1.48 -52.91
N GLY A 60 -5.26 1.85 -53.40
CA GLY A 60 -4.10 0.96 -53.52
C GLY A 60 -2.79 1.67 -53.17
N VAL A 61 -1.89 0.95 -52.52
CA VAL A 61 -0.58 1.43 -52.05
C VAL A 61 0.50 0.49 -52.57
N ARG A 62 1.68 1.03 -52.91
CA ARG A 62 2.82 0.25 -53.39
C ARG A 62 4.07 0.61 -52.61
N VAL A 63 4.56 -0.33 -51.81
CA VAL A 63 5.88 -0.23 -51.18
C VAL A 63 6.92 -0.83 -52.14
N ALA A 64 7.85 0.00 -52.60
CA ALA A 64 9.05 -0.44 -53.28
C ALA A 64 10.20 -0.60 -52.27
N TYR A 65 11.19 -1.43 -52.61
CA TYR A 65 12.31 -1.77 -51.73
C TYR A 65 13.66 -1.59 -52.45
N ALA A 66 14.63 -0.99 -51.76
CA ALA A 66 15.99 -0.75 -52.24
C ALA A 66 17.02 -1.29 -51.24
N ALA A 67 18.24 -1.62 -51.70
CA ALA A 67 19.31 -2.10 -50.81
C ALA A 67 19.77 -1.00 -49.84
N ALA A 68 20.07 -1.37 -48.59
CA ALA A 68 20.46 -0.42 -47.56
C ALA A 68 21.86 0.19 -47.83
N PRO A 69 22.00 1.53 -47.95
CA PRO A 69 23.31 2.18 -47.97
C PRO A 69 23.93 2.13 -46.57
N LEU A 70 24.83 1.18 -46.35
CA LEU A 70 25.48 0.96 -45.07
C LEU A 70 26.74 1.83 -44.89
N ARG A 71 26.93 2.36 -43.69
CA ARG A 71 28.14 3.08 -43.24
C ARG A 71 28.43 2.74 -41.79
N LEU A 72 29.55 2.03 -41.56
CA LEU A 72 30.12 1.84 -40.23
C LEU A 72 31.08 2.99 -39.89
N ALA A 73 31.41 3.16 -38.61
CA ALA A 73 32.44 4.09 -38.18
C ALA A 73 33.84 3.67 -38.70
N PRO A 74 34.73 4.62 -39.03
CA PRO A 74 36.11 4.33 -39.40
C PRO A 74 36.83 3.49 -38.33
N GLY A 75 37.58 2.48 -38.74
CA GLY A 75 38.33 1.62 -37.81
C GLY A 75 37.48 0.58 -37.06
N THR A 76 36.20 0.41 -37.40
CA THR A 76 35.34 -0.66 -36.87
C THR A 76 35.82 -2.03 -37.33
N VAL A 77 35.93 -2.98 -36.39
CA VAL A 77 36.24 -4.39 -36.63
C VAL A 77 35.11 -5.24 -36.03
N GLY A 78 34.45 -6.05 -36.85
CA GLY A 78 33.44 -7.01 -36.42
C GLY A 78 33.89 -8.44 -36.71
N LEU A 79 33.73 -9.35 -35.75
CA LEU A 79 33.93 -10.78 -35.98
C LEU A 79 32.57 -11.44 -36.30
N PRO A 80 32.41 -12.12 -37.45
CA PRO A 80 31.13 -12.76 -37.76
C PRO A 80 30.85 -13.94 -36.81
N PRO A 81 29.57 -14.30 -36.57
CA PRO A 81 29.20 -15.43 -35.71
C PRO A 81 29.87 -16.75 -36.12
N ARG A 82 30.28 -17.56 -35.13
CA ARG A 82 31.01 -18.83 -35.30
C ARG A 82 32.34 -18.71 -36.07
N SER A 83 32.95 -17.52 -36.11
CA SER A 83 34.28 -17.35 -36.71
C SER A 83 35.37 -17.87 -35.78
N ALA A 84 36.37 -18.56 -36.35
CA ALA A 84 37.49 -19.12 -35.58
C ALA A 84 38.27 -18.08 -34.75
N ALA A 85 38.22 -16.79 -35.13
CA ALA A 85 38.77 -15.71 -34.32
C ALA A 85 37.95 -15.44 -33.05
N ALA A 86 36.62 -15.51 -33.09
CA ALA A 86 35.76 -15.30 -31.93
C ALA A 86 35.86 -16.45 -30.92
N GLU A 87 36.08 -17.69 -31.39
CA GLU A 87 36.27 -18.87 -30.52
C GLU A 87 37.61 -18.86 -29.76
N THR A 88 38.55 -17.96 -30.08
CA THR A 88 39.79 -17.76 -29.28
C THR A 88 39.59 -16.87 -28.06
N LEU A 89 38.41 -16.27 -27.87
CA LEU A 89 38.12 -15.39 -26.73
C LEU A 89 38.02 -16.20 -25.43
N ARG A 90 38.93 -15.93 -24.48
CA ARG A 90 38.86 -16.49 -23.13
C ARG A 90 37.66 -15.91 -22.36
N PRO A 91 37.10 -16.64 -21.37
CA PRO A 91 36.04 -16.13 -20.50
C PRO A 91 36.33 -14.74 -19.94
N MET A 92 35.37 -13.83 -20.10
CA MET A 92 35.53 -12.43 -19.73
C MET A 92 35.54 -12.22 -18.20
N GLU A 93 36.45 -11.38 -17.74
CA GLU A 93 36.48 -10.92 -16.33
C GLU A 93 35.39 -9.87 -16.08
N PRO A 94 34.93 -9.70 -14.82
CA PRO A 94 34.04 -8.61 -14.39
C PRO A 94 34.39 -7.24 -14.97
N ALA A 95 33.39 -6.53 -15.50
CA ALA A 95 33.56 -5.15 -15.96
C ALA A 95 33.83 -4.19 -14.79
N GLY A 96 34.79 -3.28 -14.99
CA GLY A 96 35.18 -2.25 -14.03
C GLY A 96 34.63 -0.87 -14.37
N LEU A 97 34.75 0.07 -13.42
CA LEU A 97 34.57 1.50 -13.68
C LEU A 97 35.92 2.20 -13.74
N VAL A 98 36.10 3.04 -14.77
CA VAL A 98 37.22 3.98 -14.87
C VAL A 98 36.63 5.35 -15.18
N GLY A 99 36.54 6.20 -14.16
CA GLY A 99 35.79 7.45 -14.26
C GLY A 99 34.29 7.19 -14.42
N ASP A 100 33.71 7.75 -15.48
CA ASP A 100 32.33 7.56 -15.92
C ASP A 100 32.14 6.36 -16.85
N LYS A 101 33.22 5.69 -17.28
CA LYS A 101 33.17 4.59 -18.25
C LYS A 101 33.08 3.22 -17.60
N VAL A 102 32.25 2.35 -18.18
CA VAL A 102 32.29 0.91 -17.97
C VAL A 102 33.36 0.31 -18.90
N VAL A 103 34.44 -0.19 -18.31
CA VAL A 103 35.62 -0.71 -19.02
C VAL A 103 35.72 -2.22 -18.86
N GLN A 104 36.00 -2.90 -19.97
CA GLN A 104 36.11 -4.34 -20.10
C GLN A 104 37.49 -4.72 -20.64
N THR A 105 38.09 -5.74 -20.03
CA THR A 105 39.28 -6.40 -20.57
C THR A 105 38.87 -7.69 -21.29
N LEU A 106 39.41 -7.89 -22.49
CA LEU A 106 39.21 -9.05 -23.35
C LEU A 106 40.58 -9.71 -23.60
N ARG A 107 40.65 -11.05 -23.54
CA ARG A 107 41.89 -11.79 -23.81
C ARG A 107 41.62 -12.89 -24.83
N PHE A 108 42.43 -12.96 -25.88
CA PHE A 108 42.33 -13.96 -26.94
C PHE A 108 43.55 -14.88 -26.92
N ASP A 109 43.34 -16.18 -27.16
CA ASP A 109 44.43 -17.14 -27.39
C ASP A 109 45.18 -16.79 -28.68
N GLY A 110 46.45 -16.41 -28.55
CA GLY A 110 47.25 -15.90 -29.68
C GLY A 110 46.80 -14.52 -30.18
N VAL A 111 47.17 -14.18 -31.42
CA VAL A 111 46.75 -12.93 -32.11
C VAL A 111 45.94 -13.29 -33.36
N PRO A 112 44.59 -13.28 -33.31
CA PRO A 112 43.77 -13.60 -34.47
C PRO A 112 44.00 -12.64 -35.63
N ALA A 113 44.15 -13.15 -36.85
CA ALA A 113 44.47 -12.35 -38.03
C ALA A 113 43.45 -11.23 -38.32
N ALA A 114 42.18 -11.43 -37.96
CA ALA A 114 41.11 -10.42 -38.08
C ALA A 114 41.26 -9.26 -37.06
N LEU A 115 42.02 -9.45 -35.97
CA LEU A 115 42.26 -8.46 -34.93
C LEU A 115 43.67 -7.85 -34.98
N ALA A 116 44.57 -8.39 -35.80
CA ALA A 116 45.98 -7.94 -35.88
C ALA A 116 46.18 -6.48 -36.35
N GLY A 117 45.14 -5.83 -36.88
CA GLY A 117 45.14 -4.41 -37.25
C GLY A 117 44.47 -3.46 -36.25
N LEU A 118 43.97 -3.97 -35.12
CA LEU A 118 43.20 -3.22 -34.11
C LEU A 118 44.07 -2.18 -33.38
N LYS A 119 43.49 -1.01 -33.06
CA LYS A 119 44.20 0.11 -32.42
C LYS A 119 43.29 0.83 -31.41
N PRO A 120 43.85 1.60 -30.45
CA PRO A 120 43.10 2.58 -29.69
C PRO A 120 42.24 3.48 -30.60
N GLY A 121 40.98 3.68 -30.23
CA GLY A 121 39.96 4.39 -31.02
C GLY A 121 39.18 3.52 -32.02
N SER A 122 39.60 2.28 -32.31
CA SER A 122 38.77 1.33 -33.07
C SER A 122 37.53 0.92 -32.29
N TYR A 123 36.43 0.61 -32.99
CA TYR A 123 35.30 -0.11 -32.41
C TYR A 123 35.45 -1.61 -32.66
N LEU A 124 35.13 -2.43 -31.65
CA LEU A 124 35.18 -3.89 -31.70
C LEU A 124 33.78 -4.47 -31.42
N GLY A 125 33.27 -5.25 -32.37
CA GLY A 125 32.04 -6.04 -32.24
C GLY A 125 32.32 -7.54 -32.20
N LEU A 126 31.81 -8.23 -31.18
CA LEU A 126 31.96 -9.67 -30.99
C LEU A 126 30.59 -10.37 -30.90
N PRO A 127 30.45 -11.56 -31.54
CA PRO A 127 29.24 -12.37 -31.44
C PRO A 127 29.17 -13.09 -30.08
N SER A 128 28.06 -13.76 -29.78
CA SER A 128 27.99 -14.62 -28.60
C SER A 128 28.82 -15.90 -28.79
N THR A 129 29.68 -16.23 -27.82
CA THR A 129 30.50 -17.46 -27.76
C THR A 129 30.47 -18.06 -26.34
N ALA A 130 31.13 -19.21 -26.12
CA ALA A 130 31.22 -19.79 -24.76
C ALA A 130 32.01 -18.91 -23.77
N GLY A 131 33.00 -18.12 -24.24
CA GLY A 131 33.73 -17.14 -23.43
C GLY A 131 32.97 -15.82 -23.23
N ASN A 132 31.94 -15.56 -24.04
CA ASN A 132 31.10 -14.38 -23.97
C ASN A 132 29.65 -14.70 -24.43
N PRO A 133 28.76 -15.17 -23.54
CA PRO A 133 27.39 -15.56 -23.93
C PRO A 133 26.50 -14.40 -24.36
N TYR A 134 26.93 -13.16 -24.14
CA TYR A 134 26.17 -11.95 -24.42
C TYR A 134 26.65 -11.19 -25.68
N GLY A 135 27.82 -11.52 -26.21
CA GLY A 135 28.48 -10.69 -27.21
C GLY A 135 29.07 -9.40 -26.59
N PHE A 136 29.74 -8.59 -27.40
CA PHE A 136 30.38 -7.36 -26.92
C PHE A 136 30.35 -6.27 -28.00
N LEU A 137 30.16 -5.02 -27.56
CA LEU A 137 30.32 -3.83 -28.37
C LEU A 137 31.06 -2.76 -27.56
N GLY A 138 32.24 -2.35 -28.02
CA GLY A 138 33.03 -1.34 -27.32
C GLY A 138 34.03 -0.60 -28.20
N GLN A 139 34.47 0.55 -27.73
CA GLN A 139 35.59 1.29 -28.30
C GLN A 139 36.87 0.95 -27.53
N VAL A 140 37.90 0.57 -28.28
CA VAL A 140 39.21 0.14 -27.80
C VAL A 140 39.97 1.33 -27.22
N GLU A 141 40.44 1.18 -25.99
CA GLU A 141 41.30 2.14 -25.30
C GLU A 141 42.77 1.70 -25.34
N GLU A 142 43.03 0.40 -25.16
CA GLU A 142 44.37 -0.18 -25.23
C GLU A 142 44.37 -1.52 -25.98
N VAL A 143 45.47 -1.78 -26.71
CA VAL A 143 45.77 -3.09 -27.32
C VAL A 143 47.20 -3.45 -26.94
N SER A 144 47.38 -4.61 -26.31
CA SER A 144 48.69 -5.13 -25.93
C SER A 144 48.83 -6.61 -26.28
N THR A 145 50.05 -7.06 -26.55
CA THR A 145 50.36 -8.46 -26.81
C THR A 145 51.41 -8.94 -25.81
N ALA A 146 51.10 -10.01 -25.09
CA ALA A 146 51.91 -10.51 -23.97
C ALA A 146 51.91 -12.04 -23.97
N GLY A 147 53.09 -12.66 -23.85
CA GLY A 147 53.24 -14.13 -23.92
C GLY A 147 52.91 -14.79 -25.26
N GLY A 148 52.41 -14.02 -26.24
CA GLY A 148 51.86 -14.51 -27.51
C GLY A 148 50.36 -14.22 -27.68
N ASP A 149 49.66 -13.97 -26.57
CA ASP A 149 48.23 -13.66 -26.54
C ASP A 149 47.94 -12.18 -26.78
N LEU A 150 46.74 -11.89 -27.31
CA LEU A 150 46.20 -10.55 -27.51
C LEU A 150 45.31 -10.14 -26.33
N THR A 151 45.62 -9.01 -25.71
CA THR A 151 44.76 -8.35 -24.71
C THR A 151 44.23 -7.04 -25.28
N VAL A 152 42.92 -6.81 -25.13
CA VAL A 152 42.23 -5.60 -25.58
C VAL A 152 41.45 -5.03 -24.40
N THR A 153 41.72 -3.77 -24.05
CA THR A 153 40.94 -3.01 -23.06
C THR A 153 40.03 -2.06 -23.83
N ALA A 154 38.72 -2.12 -23.58
CA ALA A 154 37.72 -1.36 -24.31
C ALA A 154 36.57 -0.92 -23.38
N HIS A 155 36.05 0.29 -23.58
CA HIS A 155 34.82 0.72 -22.92
C HIS A 155 33.60 0.40 -23.78
N LEU A 156 32.46 0.15 -23.14
CA LEU A 156 31.21 -0.14 -23.87
C LEU A 156 30.80 1.05 -24.76
N ALA A 157 30.41 0.78 -26.01
CA ALA A 157 30.11 1.81 -27.01
C ALA A 157 28.68 1.69 -27.58
N PRO A 158 27.96 2.80 -27.79
CA PRO A 158 26.57 2.79 -28.25
C PRO A 158 26.46 2.37 -29.72
N LEU A 159 25.43 1.57 -30.05
CA LEU A 159 25.22 1.05 -31.40
C LEU A 159 25.14 2.13 -32.51
N PRO A 160 24.54 3.32 -32.29
CA PRO A 160 24.51 4.39 -33.29
C PRO A 160 25.85 5.10 -33.57
N GLU A 161 26.85 5.00 -32.69
CA GLU A 161 28.20 5.49 -33.02
C GLU A 161 28.88 4.59 -34.05
N VAL A 162 28.68 3.28 -33.91
CA VAL A 162 29.33 2.24 -34.74
C VAL A 162 28.60 2.06 -36.08
N ILE A 163 27.26 2.05 -36.08
CA ILE A 163 26.44 1.98 -37.30
C ILE A 163 25.91 3.40 -37.62
N GLN A 164 26.71 4.17 -38.35
CA GLN A 164 26.39 5.57 -38.71
C GLN A 164 25.26 5.68 -39.75
N GLN A 165 25.10 4.65 -40.57
CA GLN A 165 23.95 4.49 -41.47
C GLN A 165 23.72 2.99 -41.73
N GLY A 166 22.48 2.53 -41.61
CA GLY A 166 22.16 1.11 -41.76
C GLY A 166 21.01 0.68 -40.86
N GLY A 167 20.58 -0.56 -40.98
CA GLY A 167 19.51 -1.10 -40.15
C GLY A 167 19.32 -2.59 -40.35
N PHE A 168 18.50 -3.17 -39.48
CA PHE A 168 18.26 -4.60 -39.41
C PHE A 168 16.86 -4.88 -38.88
N SER A 169 16.34 -6.06 -39.19
CA SER A 169 15.14 -6.63 -38.57
C SER A 169 15.39 -8.03 -38.01
N PHE A 170 14.65 -8.37 -36.97
CA PHE A 170 14.63 -9.69 -36.33
C PHE A 170 13.19 -10.16 -36.13
N TYR A 171 13.02 -11.49 -36.14
CA TYR A 171 11.80 -12.17 -35.76
C TYR A 171 12.19 -13.39 -34.93
N GLN A 172 11.50 -13.63 -33.83
CA GLN A 172 11.71 -14.80 -32.98
C GLN A 172 10.35 -15.27 -32.44
N GLU A 173 10.17 -16.59 -32.38
CA GLU A 173 9.03 -17.24 -31.74
C GLU A 173 9.55 -18.14 -30.62
N VAL A 174 8.83 -18.22 -29.50
CA VAL A 174 9.22 -19.03 -28.34
C VAL A 174 8.69 -20.44 -28.54
N ASP A 175 9.60 -21.36 -28.89
CA ASP A 175 9.28 -22.78 -29.00
C ASP A 175 9.51 -23.48 -27.65
N GLY A 176 8.44 -23.95 -27.03
CA GLY A 176 8.48 -24.73 -25.79
C GLY A 176 9.07 -26.13 -25.95
N GLU A 177 9.31 -26.60 -27.19
CA GLU A 177 9.92 -27.92 -27.45
C GLU A 177 11.36 -27.87 -27.99
N ASP A 178 11.92 -26.67 -28.23
CA ASP A 178 13.34 -26.48 -28.55
C ASP A 178 14.27 -27.01 -27.42
N PRO A 179 15.40 -27.67 -27.72
CA PRO A 179 16.26 -28.26 -26.69
C PRO A 179 16.87 -27.28 -25.68
N GLU A 180 17.27 -26.07 -26.12
CA GLU A 180 17.84 -25.06 -25.23
C GLU A 180 16.73 -24.42 -24.37
N VAL A 181 15.59 -24.09 -24.98
CA VAL A 181 14.42 -23.58 -24.26
C VAL A 181 13.90 -24.60 -23.25
N ARG A 182 13.80 -25.89 -23.61
CA ARG A 182 13.40 -26.96 -22.67
C ARG A 182 14.37 -27.13 -21.51
N ALA A 183 15.68 -26.96 -21.72
CA ALA A 183 16.66 -27.00 -20.64
C ALA A 183 16.44 -25.83 -19.65
N GLN A 184 16.19 -24.63 -20.15
CA GLN A 184 15.88 -23.46 -19.31
C GLN A 184 14.52 -23.63 -18.58
N LEU A 185 13.48 -24.09 -19.27
CA LEU A 185 12.16 -24.39 -18.69
C LEU A 185 12.23 -25.47 -17.58
N ALA A 186 13.19 -26.40 -17.66
CA ALA A 186 13.41 -27.43 -16.63
C ALA A 186 14.21 -26.92 -15.41
N GLY A 187 15.01 -25.86 -15.57
CA GLY A 187 15.77 -25.20 -14.49
C GLY A 187 15.08 -23.98 -13.87
N ALA A 188 13.93 -23.55 -14.40
CA ALA A 188 13.29 -22.31 -14.00
C ALA A 188 12.69 -22.33 -12.58
N GLU A 189 13.07 -21.35 -11.76
CA GLU A 189 12.52 -21.13 -10.42
C GLU A 189 11.08 -20.59 -10.53
N VAL A 190 10.09 -21.38 -10.07
CA VAL A 190 8.67 -21.00 -10.11
C VAL A 190 8.25 -20.39 -8.78
N LEU A 191 7.99 -19.08 -8.79
CA LEU A 191 7.87 -18.27 -7.56
C LEU A 191 6.46 -18.21 -6.95
N LEU A 192 5.46 -18.80 -7.61
CA LEU A 192 4.10 -18.94 -7.08
C LEU A 192 3.90 -20.37 -6.55
N PRO A 193 3.79 -20.57 -5.22
CA PRO A 193 3.61 -21.91 -4.64
C PRO A 193 2.39 -22.65 -5.21
N GLY A 194 2.62 -23.83 -5.76
CA GLY A 194 1.59 -24.66 -6.41
C GLY A 194 1.46 -24.45 -7.93
N ALA A 195 2.11 -23.45 -8.52
CA ALA A 195 2.30 -23.38 -9.97
C ALA A 195 3.49 -24.24 -10.42
N ARG A 196 3.48 -24.72 -11.66
CA ARG A 196 4.64 -25.35 -12.31
C ARG A 196 4.60 -25.23 -13.84
N VAL A 197 5.79 -25.14 -14.43
CA VAL A 197 6.01 -25.27 -15.88
C VAL A 197 5.89 -26.75 -16.27
N LEU A 198 5.25 -27.03 -17.40
CA LEU A 198 5.10 -28.40 -17.91
C LEU A 198 6.15 -28.71 -18.99
N THR A 199 7.24 -29.35 -18.59
CA THR A 199 8.29 -29.86 -19.49
C THR A 199 7.90 -31.14 -20.25
N ALA A 200 6.75 -31.73 -19.89
CA ALA A 200 6.05 -32.79 -20.62
C ALA A 200 4.53 -32.57 -20.48
N PRO A 201 3.72 -32.80 -21.53
CA PRO A 201 2.34 -32.36 -21.56
C PRO A 201 1.37 -33.31 -20.84
N THR A 202 0.29 -32.76 -20.31
CA THR A 202 -0.86 -33.50 -19.75
C THR A 202 -2.00 -33.61 -20.77
N PRO A 203 -2.98 -34.53 -20.61
CA PRO A 203 -4.14 -34.62 -21.50
C PRO A 203 -4.97 -33.32 -21.61
N GLN A 204 -4.97 -32.48 -20.56
CA GLN A 204 -5.66 -31.19 -20.57
C GLN A 204 -4.90 -30.14 -21.39
N THR A 205 -3.57 -30.11 -21.27
CA THR A 205 -2.73 -29.18 -22.04
C THR A 205 -2.48 -29.62 -23.48
N GLU A 206 -2.57 -30.91 -23.80
CA GLU A 206 -2.63 -31.39 -25.18
C GLU A 206 -3.88 -30.88 -25.91
N GLU A 207 -5.02 -30.78 -25.22
CA GLU A 207 -6.23 -30.20 -25.81
C GLU A 207 -6.08 -28.68 -26.02
N LEU A 208 -5.54 -27.94 -25.04
CA LEU A 208 -5.23 -26.51 -25.18
C LEU A 208 -4.22 -26.23 -26.30
N LYS A 209 -3.18 -27.07 -26.43
CA LYS A 209 -2.23 -27.08 -27.56
C LYS A 209 -2.97 -27.26 -28.89
N ARG A 210 -3.79 -28.31 -29.04
CA ARG A 210 -4.53 -28.59 -30.28
C ARG A 210 -5.43 -27.43 -30.71
N GLN A 211 -6.11 -26.79 -29.76
CA GLN A 211 -6.96 -25.63 -30.02
C GLN A 211 -6.13 -24.44 -30.54
N LEU A 212 -5.04 -24.10 -29.84
CA LEU A 212 -4.13 -23.01 -30.21
C LEU A 212 -3.46 -23.23 -31.59
N PHE A 213 -3.10 -24.49 -31.92
CA PHE A 213 -2.59 -24.85 -33.24
C PHE A 213 -3.65 -24.77 -34.33
N ALA A 214 -4.90 -25.17 -34.07
CA ALA A 214 -5.99 -25.08 -35.03
C ALA A 214 -6.32 -23.62 -35.40
N GLU A 215 -6.35 -22.73 -34.41
CA GLU A 215 -6.52 -21.28 -34.62
C GLU A 215 -5.38 -20.66 -35.43
N ALA A 216 -4.12 -20.97 -35.07
CA ALA A 216 -2.95 -20.49 -35.81
C ALA A 216 -2.97 -20.95 -37.28
N LYS A 217 -3.37 -22.21 -37.53
CA LYS A 217 -3.51 -22.78 -38.87
C LYS A 217 -4.63 -22.12 -39.69
N ALA A 218 -5.78 -21.84 -39.07
CA ALA A 218 -6.89 -21.15 -39.71
C ALA A 218 -6.52 -19.70 -40.12
N GLN A 219 -5.82 -18.97 -39.24
CA GLN A 219 -5.34 -17.62 -39.56
C GLN A 219 -4.24 -17.62 -40.63
N ALA A 220 -3.30 -18.57 -40.60
CA ALA A 220 -2.28 -18.71 -41.65
C ALA A 220 -2.91 -18.90 -43.03
N GLN A 221 -4.01 -19.67 -43.13
CA GLN A 221 -4.76 -19.86 -44.37
C GLN A 221 -5.52 -18.62 -44.87
N GLN A 222 -5.74 -17.60 -44.03
CA GLN A 222 -6.28 -16.30 -44.45
C GLN A 222 -5.18 -15.33 -44.92
N VAL A 223 -3.95 -15.46 -44.40
CA VAL A 223 -2.83 -14.53 -44.67
C VAL A 223 -1.96 -14.98 -45.86
N TYR A 224 -1.83 -16.29 -46.10
CA TYR A 224 -0.97 -16.84 -47.16
C TYR A 224 -1.79 -17.51 -48.27
N PRO A 225 -1.62 -17.13 -49.56
CA PRO A 225 -2.13 -17.94 -50.66
C PRO A 225 -1.40 -19.28 -50.75
N ALA A 226 -2.10 -20.34 -51.16
CA ALA A 226 -1.64 -21.73 -51.05
C ALA A 226 -0.32 -22.10 -51.76
N SER A 227 0.23 -21.23 -52.60
CA SER A 227 1.55 -21.39 -53.25
C SER A 227 2.73 -20.84 -52.44
N ALA A 228 2.49 -20.07 -51.38
CA ALA A 228 3.52 -19.39 -50.59
C ALA A 228 3.92 -20.15 -49.31
N ALA A 229 3.93 -21.49 -49.37
CA ALA A 229 4.21 -22.34 -48.23
C ALA A 229 5.67 -22.22 -47.75
N ARG A 230 5.90 -21.42 -46.70
CA ARG A 230 6.95 -21.74 -45.73
C ARG A 230 6.63 -23.11 -45.10
N PRO A 231 7.62 -23.90 -44.65
CA PRO A 231 7.33 -25.04 -43.80
C PRO A 231 6.53 -24.58 -42.58
N ASN A 232 5.45 -25.29 -42.24
CA ASN A 232 4.79 -25.13 -40.95
C ASN A 232 5.77 -25.64 -39.88
N VAL A 233 6.56 -24.73 -39.31
CA VAL A 233 7.23 -24.99 -38.04
C VAL A 233 6.16 -24.85 -36.98
N GLU A 234 5.67 -26.00 -36.48
CA GLU A 234 4.63 -26.06 -35.46
C GLU A 234 5.23 -25.78 -34.07
N PHE A 235 5.74 -24.55 -33.89
CA PHE A 235 6.34 -24.08 -32.62
C PHE A 235 5.41 -24.36 -31.44
N ALA A 236 5.92 -25.08 -30.43
CA ALA A 236 5.11 -25.54 -29.31
C ALA A 236 4.87 -24.42 -28.28
N PRO A 237 3.66 -24.28 -27.72
CA PRO A 237 3.40 -23.30 -26.67
C PRO A 237 4.00 -23.75 -25.33
N VAL A 238 4.40 -22.78 -24.50
CA VAL A 238 4.81 -23.02 -23.12
C VAL A 238 3.55 -23.15 -22.26
N CYS A 239 3.36 -24.32 -21.64
CA CYS A 239 2.19 -24.61 -20.81
C CYS A 239 2.53 -24.60 -19.30
N LEU A 240 1.60 -24.06 -18.52
CA LEU A 240 1.65 -23.90 -17.07
C LEU A 240 0.47 -24.62 -16.43
N GLU A 241 0.73 -25.36 -15.35
CA GLU A 241 -0.30 -25.98 -14.50
C GLU A 241 -0.29 -25.29 -13.13
N ILE A 242 -1.45 -24.89 -12.62
CA ILE A 242 -1.60 -24.22 -11.33
C ILE A 242 -2.46 -25.09 -10.43
N LYS A 243 -1.90 -25.60 -9.34
CA LYS A 243 -2.56 -26.47 -8.37
C LYS A 243 -2.86 -25.73 -7.08
N ARG A 244 -4.06 -25.15 -7.03
CA ARG A 244 -4.64 -24.56 -5.82
C ARG A 244 -3.72 -23.51 -5.17
N ALA A 245 -2.97 -22.77 -6.00
CA ALA A 245 -2.00 -21.78 -5.55
C ALA A 245 -2.72 -20.72 -4.72
N LYS A 246 -2.21 -20.42 -3.51
CA LYS A 246 -2.70 -19.32 -2.69
C LYS A 246 -2.07 -18.03 -3.17
N ILE A 247 -2.88 -17.05 -3.54
CA ILE A 247 -2.44 -15.86 -4.26
C ILE A 247 -2.50 -14.62 -3.36
N LEU A 248 -3.64 -14.41 -2.70
CA LEU A 248 -3.84 -13.32 -1.75
C LEU A 248 -4.24 -13.93 -0.41
N PRO A 249 -3.64 -13.54 0.72
CA PRO A 249 -4.09 -13.96 2.04
C PRO A 249 -5.40 -13.25 2.43
N GLY A 250 -6.25 -13.94 3.17
CA GLY A 250 -7.33 -13.35 3.96
C GLY A 250 -7.01 -13.41 5.46
N ASP A 251 -7.97 -13.05 6.30
CA ASP A 251 -7.81 -12.94 7.76
C ASP A 251 -7.34 -14.26 8.45
N GLY A 252 -7.72 -15.42 7.91
CA GLY A 252 -7.36 -16.76 8.41
C GLY A 252 -6.28 -17.49 7.59
N PRO A 253 -5.65 -18.56 8.16
CA PRO A 253 -4.60 -19.31 7.48
C PRO A 253 -5.08 -19.99 6.19
N ASP A 254 -6.32 -20.49 6.16
CA ASP A 254 -6.97 -21.08 4.99
C ASP A 254 -7.78 -20.07 4.15
N ASP A 255 -7.89 -18.81 4.61
CA ASP A 255 -8.65 -17.77 3.93
C ASP A 255 -7.77 -17.00 2.94
N GLY A 256 -8.37 -16.51 1.87
CA GLY A 256 -7.67 -15.84 0.78
C GLY A 256 -8.32 -16.06 -0.59
N ILE A 257 -7.62 -15.62 -1.63
CA ILE A 257 -7.91 -15.95 -3.04
C ILE A 257 -6.91 -16.99 -3.53
N PHE A 258 -7.43 -17.98 -4.24
CA PHE A 258 -6.73 -19.13 -4.79
C PHE A 258 -7.01 -19.26 -6.28
N MET A 259 -6.08 -19.88 -7.02
CA MET A 259 -6.30 -20.29 -8.41
C MET A 259 -5.95 -21.76 -8.61
N GLU A 260 -6.71 -22.43 -9.46
CA GLU A 260 -6.36 -23.73 -10.03
C GLU A 260 -6.74 -23.79 -11.52
N GLY A 261 -5.98 -24.53 -12.31
CA GLY A 261 -6.22 -24.62 -13.76
C GLY A 261 -4.97 -24.92 -14.58
N SER A 262 -5.05 -24.63 -15.88
CA SER A 262 -3.91 -24.68 -16.80
C SER A 262 -4.06 -23.63 -17.90
N THR A 263 -2.93 -23.14 -18.39
CA THR A 263 -2.87 -22.17 -19.50
C THR A 263 -1.66 -22.47 -20.38
N CYS A 264 -1.79 -22.27 -21.69
CA CYS A 264 -0.72 -22.46 -22.66
C CYS A 264 -0.52 -21.15 -23.43
N LEU A 265 0.70 -20.61 -23.39
CA LEU A 265 1.06 -19.37 -24.05
C LEU A 265 2.00 -19.64 -25.24
N ARG A 266 1.67 -19.05 -26.38
CA ARG A 266 2.55 -18.95 -27.56
C ARG A 266 2.90 -17.48 -27.74
N ILE A 267 4.20 -17.19 -27.81
CA ILE A 267 4.74 -15.85 -27.81
C ILE A 267 5.66 -15.71 -29.02
N SER A 268 5.41 -14.70 -29.87
CA SER A 268 6.37 -14.26 -30.88
C SER A 268 6.59 -12.77 -30.80
N PHE A 269 7.75 -12.32 -31.26
CA PHE A 269 8.14 -10.92 -31.25
C PHE A 269 9.04 -10.59 -32.43
N ASP A 270 8.86 -9.39 -32.95
CA ASP A 270 9.58 -8.85 -34.10
C ASP A 270 10.03 -7.42 -33.84
N GLY A 271 11.12 -7.04 -34.48
CA GLY A 271 11.66 -5.70 -34.36
C GLY A 271 12.44 -5.29 -35.59
N SER A 272 12.47 -3.99 -35.85
CA SER A 272 13.33 -3.38 -36.86
C SER A 272 13.91 -2.08 -36.34
N ILE A 273 15.21 -1.87 -36.55
CA ILE A 273 15.93 -0.65 -36.21
C ILE A 273 16.56 -0.10 -37.48
N TRP A 274 16.43 1.20 -37.70
CA TRP A 274 17.04 1.97 -38.78
C TRP A 274 17.80 3.16 -38.18
N ILE A 275 19.05 3.34 -38.59
CA ILE A 275 19.94 4.39 -38.09
C ILE A 275 20.42 5.22 -39.28
N SER A 276 20.38 6.55 -39.13
CA SER A 276 20.76 7.48 -40.17
C SER A 276 21.27 8.81 -39.60
N ALA A 277 21.84 9.65 -40.46
CA ALA A 277 22.21 11.04 -40.12
C ALA A 277 21.02 11.94 -39.71
N LYS A 278 19.76 11.46 -39.77
CA LYS A 278 18.57 12.16 -39.25
C LYS A 278 18.16 11.71 -37.85
N GLY A 279 18.76 10.64 -37.33
CA GLY A 279 18.35 9.95 -36.11
C GLY A 279 18.03 8.47 -36.34
N ILE A 280 17.42 7.86 -35.33
CA ILE A 280 17.04 6.45 -35.27
C ILE A 280 15.53 6.35 -35.48
N GLU A 281 15.09 5.46 -36.36
CA GLU A 281 13.70 5.01 -36.49
C GLU A 281 13.64 3.55 -36.02
N ALA A 282 12.59 3.16 -35.30
CA ALA A 282 12.45 1.81 -34.79
C ALA A 282 11.00 1.33 -34.77
N SER A 283 10.79 0.02 -34.83
CA SER A 283 9.50 -0.62 -34.60
C SER A 283 9.72 -1.90 -33.83
N PHE A 284 8.86 -2.17 -32.83
CA PHE A 284 8.88 -3.41 -32.06
C PHE A 284 7.45 -3.87 -31.82
N SER A 285 7.18 -5.15 -32.00
CA SER A 285 5.89 -5.76 -31.69
C SER A 285 6.06 -7.12 -31.06
N ALA A 286 5.08 -7.51 -30.24
CA ALA A 286 4.96 -8.86 -29.75
C ALA A 286 3.50 -9.32 -29.82
N THR A 287 3.34 -10.60 -30.16
CA THR A 287 2.06 -11.30 -30.22
C THR A 287 2.03 -12.34 -29.11
N ALA A 288 1.10 -12.21 -28.17
CA ALA A 288 0.78 -13.23 -27.19
C ALA A 288 -0.53 -13.92 -27.58
N ARG A 289 -0.50 -15.26 -27.61
CA ARG A 289 -1.70 -16.09 -27.81
C ARG A 289 -1.82 -17.02 -26.62
N GLN A 290 -2.98 -17.06 -26.00
CA GLN A 290 -3.25 -17.77 -24.76
C GLN A 290 -4.55 -18.56 -24.88
N THR A 291 -4.47 -19.87 -24.62
CA THR A 291 -5.63 -20.71 -24.37
C THR A 291 -5.57 -21.23 -22.93
N GLY A 292 -6.67 -21.03 -22.19
CA GLY A 292 -6.68 -21.25 -20.75
C GLY A 292 -7.98 -21.84 -20.21
N LYS A 293 -7.85 -22.66 -19.17
CA LYS A 293 -8.96 -23.10 -18.31
C LYS A 293 -8.57 -22.75 -16.88
N LEU A 294 -9.06 -21.62 -16.39
CA LEU A 294 -8.67 -21.03 -15.11
C LEU A 294 -9.88 -20.92 -14.18
N LYS A 295 -9.72 -21.40 -12.95
CA LYS A 295 -10.68 -21.20 -11.86
C LYS A 295 -10.04 -20.34 -10.79
N VAL A 296 -10.65 -19.20 -10.50
CA VAL A 296 -10.34 -18.35 -9.34
C VAL A 296 -11.42 -18.56 -8.30
N PHE A 297 -11.04 -18.74 -7.05
CA PHE A 297 -11.99 -18.91 -5.96
C PHE A 297 -11.40 -18.37 -4.66
N GLY A 298 -12.24 -18.04 -3.68
CA GLY A 298 -11.73 -17.52 -2.42
C GLY A 298 -12.72 -17.64 -1.28
N LYS A 299 -12.17 -17.52 -0.08
CA LYS A 299 -12.84 -17.79 1.20
C LYS A 299 -12.34 -16.81 2.26
N GLY A 300 -13.19 -16.49 3.22
CA GLY A 300 -12.92 -15.49 4.26
C GLY A 300 -13.24 -14.07 3.79
N ARG A 301 -12.46 -13.09 4.25
CA ARG A 301 -12.64 -11.67 3.92
C ARG A 301 -11.32 -11.01 3.53
N ILE A 302 -11.41 -10.08 2.59
CA ILE A 302 -10.35 -9.17 2.14
C ILE A 302 -11.02 -7.83 1.83
N TYR A 303 -10.82 -6.83 2.68
CA TYR A 303 -11.60 -5.57 2.69
C TYR A 303 -11.17 -4.50 1.68
N GLN A 304 -10.11 -4.74 0.88
CA GLN A 304 -9.57 -3.80 -0.10
C GLN A 304 -9.30 -4.48 -1.44
N GLN A 305 -9.37 -3.75 -2.54
CA GLN A 305 -8.81 -4.20 -3.82
C GLN A 305 -7.28 -4.20 -3.71
N ILE A 306 -6.70 -5.36 -3.39
CA ILE A 306 -5.28 -5.61 -3.62
C ILE A 306 -5.08 -5.71 -5.14
N THR A 307 -3.91 -5.36 -5.68
CA THR A 307 -3.47 -5.85 -7.00
C THR A 307 -1.98 -6.16 -6.94
N ALA A 308 -1.63 -7.43 -7.04
CA ALA A 308 -0.26 -7.94 -7.05
C ALA A 308 0.15 -8.36 -8.46
N THR A 309 1.42 -8.19 -8.79
CA THR A 309 2.04 -8.80 -9.97
C THR A 309 3.09 -9.80 -9.49
N VAL A 310 2.77 -11.08 -9.58
CA VAL A 310 3.66 -12.18 -9.20
C VAL A 310 4.43 -12.63 -10.44
N PRO A 311 5.78 -12.54 -10.48
CA PRO A 311 6.55 -13.20 -11.52
C PRO A 311 6.40 -14.73 -11.37
N LEU A 312 5.91 -15.43 -12.41
CA LEU A 312 5.77 -16.90 -12.39
C LEU A 312 7.05 -17.62 -12.79
N MET A 313 7.77 -17.07 -13.76
CA MET A 313 8.94 -17.67 -14.40
C MET A 313 9.78 -16.58 -15.07
N VAL A 314 11.10 -16.74 -15.09
CA VAL A 314 12.01 -16.01 -15.99
C VAL A 314 12.72 -17.01 -16.89
N LEU A 315 12.64 -16.78 -18.20
CA LEU A 315 13.16 -17.63 -19.26
C LEU A 315 14.17 -16.83 -20.11
N PRO A 316 15.49 -16.99 -19.90
CA PRO A 316 16.47 -16.48 -20.84
C PRO A 316 16.35 -17.28 -22.15
N LEU A 317 16.39 -16.60 -23.29
CA LEU A 317 16.30 -17.22 -24.61
C LEU A 317 17.64 -17.19 -25.35
N PRO A 318 17.86 -18.07 -26.35
CA PRO A 318 19.09 -18.11 -27.13
C PRO A 318 19.43 -16.74 -27.76
N PRO A 319 20.72 -16.34 -27.85
CA PRO A 319 21.09 -15.03 -28.39
C PRO A 319 20.79 -14.91 -29.88
N ILE A 320 20.00 -13.91 -30.27
CA ILE A 320 19.73 -13.58 -31.67
C ILE A 320 20.99 -12.91 -32.22
N ASN A 321 21.72 -13.62 -33.07
CA ASN A 321 22.93 -13.14 -33.73
C ASN A 321 22.59 -12.67 -35.16
N ILE A 322 22.70 -11.36 -35.40
CA ILE A 322 22.41 -10.72 -36.69
C ILE A 322 23.74 -10.29 -37.32
N SER A 323 23.97 -10.61 -38.60
CA SER A 323 25.10 -10.05 -39.36
C SER A 323 24.63 -8.84 -40.14
N VAL A 324 25.16 -7.67 -39.79
CA VAL A 324 24.89 -6.40 -40.48
C VAL A 324 26.11 -6.08 -41.35
N ALA A 325 26.09 -6.55 -42.60
CA ALA A 325 27.20 -6.46 -43.55
C ALA A 325 28.55 -6.98 -43.00
N GLY A 326 28.52 -8.07 -42.23
CA GLY A 326 29.69 -8.68 -41.59
C GLY A 326 29.99 -8.19 -40.16
N PHE A 327 29.33 -7.11 -39.70
CA PHE A 327 29.40 -6.69 -38.31
C PHE A 327 28.38 -7.47 -37.45
N PRO A 328 28.77 -8.09 -36.32
CA PRO A 328 27.84 -8.82 -35.47
C PRO A 328 26.99 -7.85 -34.64
N VAL A 329 25.68 -8.03 -34.64
CA VAL A 329 24.75 -7.44 -33.67
C VAL A 329 24.11 -8.56 -32.87
N VAL A 330 24.29 -8.54 -31.56
CA VAL A 330 23.77 -9.58 -30.64
C VAL A 330 22.63 -9.01 -29.82
N ILE A 331 21.52 -9.74 -29.73
CA ILE A 331 20.38 -9.43 -28.88
C ILE A 331 20.12 -10.64 -27.98
N ASN A 332 20.09 -10.44 -26.66
CA ASN A 332 19.73 -11.46 -25.68
C ASN A 332 18.29 -11.22 -25.22
N PRO A 333 17.31 -12.04 -25.67
CA PRO A 333 15.94 -11.91 -25.21
C PRO A 333 15.77 -12.58 -23.84
N THR A 334 14.88 -12.04 -23.00
CA THR A 334 14.49 -12.67 -21.73
C THR A 334 12.99 -12.51 -21.52
N VAL A 335 12.28 -13.64 -21.47
CA VAL A 335 10.82 -13.70 -21.31
C VAL A 335 10.48 -14.01 -19.87
N SER A 336 9.87 -13.07 -19.17
CA SER A 336 9.33 -13.27 -17.82
C SER A 336 7.81 -13.45 -17.91
N VAL A 337 7.28 -14.63 -17.57
CA VAL A 337 5.82 -14.79 -17.46
C VAL A 337 5.38 -14.18 -16.13
N ARG A 338 4.46 -13.22 -16.18
CA ARG A 338 3.87 -12.56 -15.03
C ARG A 338 2.42 -13.02 -14.84
N PHE A 339 1.99 -13.04 -13.58
CA PHE A 339 0.60 -13.22 -13.18
C PHE A 339 0.15 -11.97 -12.44
N VAL A 340 -0.85 -11.28 -12.97
CA VAL A 340 -1.47 -10.12 -12.34
C VAL A 340 -2.81 -10.55 -11.75
N VAL A 341 -3.02 -10.18 -10.50
CA VAL A 341 -4.16 -10.65 -9.72
C VAL A 341 -4.55 -9.59 -8.71
N GLY A 342 -5.84 -9.44 -8.47
CA GLY A 342 -6.33 -8.48 -7.50
C GLY A 342 -7.70 -8.82 -6.99
N GLY A 343 -8.13 -8.07 -5.98
CA GLY A 343 -9.51 -8.08 -5.55
C GLY A 343 -9.75 -7.85 -4.07
N SER A 344 -11.04 -7.66 -3.76
CA SER A 344 -11.66 -7.66 -2.44
C SER A 344 -12.75 -8.74 -2.40
N ILE A 345 -12.93 -9.39 -1.25
CA ILE A 345 -13.93 -10.47 -1.07
C ILE A 345 -14.60 -10.33 0.30
N THR A 346 -15.92 -10.56 0.40
CA THR A 346 -16.62 -10.54 1.72
C THR A 346 -17.30 -11.86 2.09
N SER A 347 -17.38 -12.81 1.16
CA SER A 347 -17.84 -14.18 1.38
C SER A 347 -17.24 -15.15 0.34
N GLU A 348 -17.51 -16.44 0.51
CA GLU A 348 -16.95 -17.52 -0.34
C GLU A 348 -17.57 -17.53 -1.74
N PHE A 349 -16.72 -17.51 -2.78
CA PHE A 349 -17.09 -17.43 -4.19
C PHE A 349 -16.19 -18.31 -5.07
N TYR A 350 -16.66 -18.61 -6.29
CA TYR A 350 -15.78 -19.05 -7.39
C TYR A 350 -16.21 -18.45 -8.75
N VAL A 351 -15.21 -18.30 -9.61
CA VAL A 351 -15.29 -17.94 -11.03
C VAL A 351 -14.49 -18.98 -11.81
N LYS A 352 -15.04 -19.48 -12.92
CA LYS A 352 -14.34 -20.30 -13.91
C LYS A 352 -14.43 -19.59 -15.26
N ALA A 353 -13.31 -19.54 -15.97
CA ALA A 353 -13.25 -19.10 -17.35
C ALA A 353 -12.57 -20.17 -18.21
N GLU A 354 -13.13 -20.41 -19.40
CA GLU A 354 -12.40 -21.03 -20.51
C GLU A 354 -12.22 -19.96 -21.58
N GLU A 355 -10.96 -19.64 -21.88
CA GLU A 355 -10.56 -18.49 -22.69
C GLU A 355 -9.69 -18.92 -23.89
N SER A 356 -9.92 -18.26 -25.02
CA SER A 356 -8.95 -18.16 -26.12
C SER A 356 -8.78 -16.68 -26.47
N VAL A 357 -7.55 -16.19 -26.37
CA VAL A 357 -7.19 -14.79 -26.55
C VAL A 357 -5.93 -14.69 -27.41
N SER A 358 -6.01 -13.94 -28.50
CA SER A 358 -4.90 -13.63 -29.41
C SER A 358 -4.74 -12.12 -29.47
N LEU A 359 -3.61 -11.61 -29.00
CA LEU A 359 -3.35 -10.19 -28.82
C LEU A 359 -1.97 -9.81 -29.40
N THR A 360 -1.95 -8.80 -30.26
CA THR A 360 -0.74 -8.15 -30.75
C THR A 360 -0.67 -6.76 -30.16
N ALA A 361 0.47 -6.35 -29.63
CA ALA A 361 0.75 -4.95 -29.33
C ALA A 361 2.20 -4.60 -29.65
N GLY A 362 2.46 -3.32 -29.90
CA GLY A 362 3.76 -2.83 -30.32
C GLY A 362 3.85 -1.31 -30.36
N VAL A 363 4.97 -0.82 -30.85
CA VAL A 363 5.27 0.60 -31.01
C VAL A 363 6.05 0.86 -32.28
N SER A 364 6.00 2.10 -32.77
CA SER A 364 7.02 2.62 -33.69
C SER A 364 7.54 3.98 -33.24
N PHE A 365 8.86 4.15 -33.23
CA PHE A 365 9.56 5.40 -33.00
C PHE A 365 9.91 6.06 -34.34
N ASP A 366 9.45 7.29 -34.55
CA ASP A 366 9.59 8.03 -35.81
C ASP A 366 10.81 8.99 -35.85
N GLY A 367 11.77 8.79 -34.94
CA GLY A 367 12.87 9.71 -34.70
C GLY A 367 12.55 10.83 -33.70
N LYS A 368 11.29 11.01 -33.30
CA LYS A 368 10.86 12.02 -32.30
C LYS A 368 9.83 11.50 -31.29
N ASN A 369 8.82 10.79 -31.76
CA ASN A 369 7.69 10.31 -30.95
C ASN A 369 7.60 8.79 -30.99
N TRP A 370 7.10 8.22 -29.89
CA TRP A 370 6.72 6.81 -29.81
C TRP A 370 5.23 6.67 -30.06
N ASN A 371 4.88 5.88 -31.07
CA ASN A 371 3.52 5.68 -31.57
C ASN A 371 3.08 4.24 -31.30
N PRO A 372 2.28 3.95 -30.25
CA PRO A 372 1.83 2.60 -29.92
C PRO A 372 0.74 2.10 -30.87
N PHE A 373 0.60 0.78 -30.98
CA PHE A 373 -0.46 0.12 -31.74
C PHE A 373 -0.82 -1.26 -31.15
N SER A 374 -2.06 -1.73 -31.39
CA SER A 374 -2.53 -3.05 -30.96
C SER A 374 -3.65 -3.61 -31.84
N SER A 375 -3.85 -4.92 -31.78
CA SER A 375 -5.04 -5.62 -32.31
C SER A 375 -5.32 -6.93 -31.57
N GLU A 376 -6.60 -7.23 -31.37
CA GLU A 376 -7.09 -8.35 -30.58
C GLU A 376 -8.16 -9.20 -31.29
N HIS A 377 -8.13 -10.50 -30.99
CA HIS A 377 -9.21 -11.46 -31.25
C HIS A 377 -9.40 -12.30 -29.99
N HIS A 378 -10.64 -12.49 -29.53
CA HIS A 378 -10.93 -13.27 -28.33
C HIS A 378 -12.24 -14.04 -28.43
N SER A 379 -12.32 -15.15 -27.69
CA SER A 379 -13.56 -15.86 -27.36
C SER A 379 -13.47 -16.40 -25.94
N ILE A 380 -14.52 -16.19 -25.15
CA ILE A 380 -14.53 -16.47 -23.71
C ILE A 380 -15.86 -17.14 -23.35
N SER A 381 -15.78 -18.17 -22.52
CA SER A 381 -16.94 -18.77 -21.84
C SER A 381 -16.71 -18.80 -20.32
N PHE A 382 -17.80 -18.71 -19.56
CA PHE A 382 -17.76 -18.32 -18.15
C PHE A 382 -18.81 -19.06 -17.32
N ASP A 383 -18.42 -19.46 -16.11
CA ASP A 383 -19.28 -20.08 -15.09
C ASP A 383 -18.91 -19.53 -13.70
N SER A 384 -19.88 -19.39 -12.79
CA SER A 384 -19.66 -18.76 -11.48
C SER A 384 -20.66 -19.22 -10.42
N GLY A 385 -20.27 -19.15 -9.16
CA GLY A 385 -21.17 -19.49 -8.06
C GLY A 385 -20.60 -19.24 -6.67
N GLY A 386 -21.35 -19.67 -5.65
CA GLY A 386 -21.08 -19.39 -4.24
C GLY A 386 -21.88 -18.21 -3.71
N SER A 387 -21.52 -17.73 -2.52
CA SER A 387 -22.05 -16.48 -1.98
C SER A 387 -21.33 -15.33 -2.67
N MET A 388 -21.91 -14.82 -3.75
CA MET A 388 -21.30 -13.79 -4.59
C MET A 388 -21.29 -12.38 -3.93
N GLN A 389 -21.29 -12.26 -2.61
CA GLN A 389 -21.50 -11.01 -1.89
C GLN A 389 -20.28 -10.07 -1.94
N GLY A 390 -20.50 -8.87 -2.50
CA GLY A 390 -19.61 -7.71 -2.37
C GLY A 390 -18.14 -8.01 -2.67
N PHE A 391 -17.86 -8.56 -3.85
CA PHE A 391 -16.51 -8.94 -4.24
C PHE A 391 -16.14 -8.40 -5.62
N SER A 392 -14.90 -7.97 -5.79
CA SER A 392 -14.32 -7.58 -7.08
C SER A 392 -13.00 -8.34 -7.20
N VAL A 393 -12.78 -9.05 -8.30
CA VAL A 393 -11.64 -9.95 -8.51
C VAL A 393 -11.08 -9.78 -9.91
N LEU A 394 -9.78 -9.58 -9.99
CA LEU A 394 -8.99 -9.45 -11.22
C LEU A 394 -8.01 -10.63 -11.29
N ALA A 395 -7.86 -11.27 -12.44
CA ALA A 395 -6.84 -12.30 -12.66
C ALA A 395 -6.42 -12.38 -14.14
N GLY A 396 -5.11 -12.44 -14.41
CA GLY A 396 -4.56 -12.46 -15.75
C GLY A 396 -3.12 -12.97 -15.79
N VAL A 397 -2.77 -13.70 -16.84
CA VAL A 397 -1.41 -14.21 -17.10
C VAL A 397 -0.89 -13.51 -18.36
N GLY A 398 0.38 -13.12 -18.40
CA GLY A 398 0.94 -12.48 -19.58
C GLY A 398 2.46 -12.38 -19.59
N PRO A 399 3.10 -12.36 -20.78
CA PRO A 399 4.54 -12.23 -20.90
C PRO A 399 5.02 -10.79 -20.70
N GLN A 400 6.20 -10.64 -20.10
CA GLN A 400 7.11 -9.54 -20.35
C GLN A 400 8.29 -10.07 -21.16
N VAL A 401 8.72 -9.34 -22.19
CA VAL A 401 9.92 -9.62 -22.99
C VAL A 401 10.88 -8.45 -22.80
N ASN A 402 12.14 -8.76 -22.49
CA ASN A 402 13.24 -7.80 -22.43
C ASN A 402 14.22 -8.12 -23.55
N PHE A 403 14.74 -7.12 -24.25
CA PHE A 403 15.76 -7.28 -25.29
C PHE A 403 17.03 -6.54 -24.88
N TYR A 404 18.08 -7.28 -24.52
CA TYR A 404 19.36 -6.67 -24.16
C TYR A 404 20.33 -6.76 -25.35
N PHE A 405 20.64 -5.61 -25.96
CA PHE A 405 21.70 -5.52 -26.96
C PHE A 405 23.06 -5.75 -26.30
N TYR A 406 23.80 -6.73 -26.82
CA TYR A 406 25.03 -7.27 -26.25
C TYR A 406 24.93 -7.61 -24.75
N GLY A 407 23.73 -8.00 -24.30
CA GLY A 407 23.42 -8.31 -22.90
C GLY A 407 23.37 -7.11 -21.94
N VAL A 408 23.47 -5.85 -22.39
CA VAL A 408 23.56 -4.67 -21.50
C VAL A 408 22.26 -3.89 -21.36
N TYR A 409 21.71 -3.33 -22.46
CA TYR A 409 20.54 -2.45 -22.46
C TYR A 409 19.59 -2.74 -23.63
N GLY A 410 18.31 -2.41 -23.48
CA GLY A 410 17.38 -2.26 -24.60
C GLY A 410 15.91 -2.26 -24.15
N PRO A 411 14.96 -2.40 -25.10
CA PRO A 411 13.55 -2.27 -24.80
C PRO A 411 13.02 -3.42 -23.94
N ASP A 412 12.16 -3.08 -22.98
CA ASP A 412 11.27 -4.02 -22.31
C ASP A 412 9.81 -3.75 -22.68
N PHE A 413 9.04 -4.83 -22.79
CA PHE A 413 7.65 -4.82 -23.20
C PHE A 413 6.89 -5.83 -22.34
N ALA A 414 5.81 -5.42 -21.68
CA ALA A 414 4.93 -6.32 -20.94
C ALA A 414 3.51 -6.27 -21.52
N LEU A 415 2.88 -7.43 -21.66
CA LEU A 415 1.54 -7.58 -22.21
C LEU A 415 0.73 -8.51 -21.32
N VAL A 416 -0.25 -7.95 -20.62
CA VAL A 416 -1.06 -8.67 -19.62
C VAL A 416 -2.54 -8.59 -20.00
N PRO A 417 -3.10 -9.63 -20.64
CA PRO A 417 -4.54 -9.86 -20.62
C PRO A 417 -4.99 -10.25 -19.20
N TYR A 418 -6.16 -9.79 -18.79
CA TYR A 418 -6.78 -10.15 -17.51
C TYR A 418 -8.30 -10.17 -17.61
N LEU A 419 -8.93 -11.02 -16.81
CA LEU A 419 -10.37 -10.97 -16.55
C LEU A 419 -10.60 -10.19 -15.25
N GLU A 420 -11.68 -9.41 -15.20
CA GLU A 420 -12.10 -8.70 -13.99
C GLU A 420 -13.60 -8.89 -13.76
N PHE A 421 -13.98 -9.53 -12.66
CA PHE A 421 -15.36 -9.75 -12.26
C PHE A 421 -15.68 -8.87 -11.04
N ASP A 422 -16.74 -8.06 -11.12
CA ASP A 422 -17.10 -7.06 -10.13
C ASP A 422 -18.58 -7.20 -9.73
N ALA A 423 -18.83 -7.61 -8.48
CA ALA A 423 -20.16 -7.88 -7.92
C ALA A 423 -20.46 -7.01 -6.69
N ASN A 424 -21.43 -6.11 -6.83
CA ASN A 424 -21.87 -5.19 -5.78
C ASN A 424 -23.40 -5.08 -5.74
N PHE A 425 -23.96 -5.31 -4.56
CA PHE A 425 -25.39 -5.48 -4.29
C PHE A 425 -26.12 -4.13 -4.18
N THR A 426 -25.38 -3.01 -4.19
CA THR A 426 -25.93 -1.65 -4.29
C THR A 426 -26.00 -1.13 -5.74
N ARG A 427 -25.62 -1.95 -6.74
CA ARG A 427 -25.71 -1.62 -8.16
C ARG A 427 -26.75 -2.48 -8.87
N ASP A 428 -27.30 -1.96 -9.97
CA ASP A 428 -28.06 -2.71 -10.97
C ASP A 428 -27.45 -2.37 -12.35
N PRO A 429 -26.92 -3.34 -13.11
CA PRO A 429 -26.76 -4.75 -12.77
C PRO A 429 -25.84 -4.97 -11.55
N TRP A 430 -26.15 -5.97 -10.73
CA TRP A 430 -25.44 -6.22 -9.47
C TRP A 430 -24.10 -6.97 -9.62
N TRP A 431 -23.79 -7.47 -10.82
CA TRP A 431 -22.44 -7.88 -11.20
C TRP A 431 -22.15 -7.61 -12.68
N GLN A 432 -20.86 -7.42 -13.00
CA GLN A 432 -20.33 -7.22 -14.35
C GLN A 432 -18.99 -7.98 -14.51
N LEU A 433 -18.75 -8.55 -15.70
CA LEU A 433 -17.51 -9.24 -16.08
C LEU A 433 -16.85 -8.48 -17.23
N TYR A 434 -15.54 -8.26 -17.12
CA TYR A 434 -14.74 -7.58 -18.12
C TYR A 434 -13.53 -8.40 -18.58
N LEU A 435 -13.12 -8.19 -19.82
CA LEU A 435 -11.80 -8.54 -20.35
C LEU A 435 -10.99 -7.25 -20.42
N GLY A 436 -9.85 -7.21 -19.74
CA GLY A 436 -8.93 -6.08 -19.72
C GLY A 436 -7.56 -6.43 -20.28
N PHE A 437 -6.85 -5.40 -20.74
CA PHE A 437 -5.52 -5.53 -21.33
C PHE A 437 -4.64 -4.37 -20.87
N LYS A 438 -3.47 -4.69 -20.33
CA LYS A 438 -2.40 -3.72 -20.07
C LYS A 438 -1.18 -4.03 -20.92
N ALA A 439 -0.70 -3.03 -21.66
CA ALA A 439 0.62 -3.07 -22.28
C ALA A 439 1.50 -1.98 -21.67
N PHE A 440 2.68 -2.38 -21.21
CA PHE A 440 3.73 -1.47 -20.75
C PHE A 440 4.92 -1.59 -21.69
N MET A 441 5.64 -0.49 -21.86
CA MET A 441 6.90 -0.49 -22.58
C MET A 441 7.88 0.48 -21.95
N GLY A 442 9.15 0.08 -21.87
CA GLY A 442 10.23 0.90 -21.35
C GLY A 442 11.59 0.54 -21.92
N LEU A 443 12.63 1.11 -21.30
CA LEU A 443 14.02 0.69 -21.49
C LEU A 443 14.50 0.04 -20.18
N ASN A 444 15.15 -1.12 -20.29
CA ASN A 444 15.64 -1.88 -19.15
C ASN A 444 17.16 -2.17 -19.27
N ALA A 445 17.81 -2.29 -18.12
CA ALA A 445 19.25 -2.43 -17.96
C ALA A 445 19.57 -3.75 -17.25
N ASN A 446 20.31 -4.64 -17.91
CA ASN A 446 20.67 -5.92 -17.32
C ASN A 446 21.90 -5.79 -16.42
N ILE A 447 21.66 -5.41 -15.17
CA ILE A 447 22.69 -5.31 -14.11
C ILE A 447 23.32 -6.66 -13.71
N SER A 448 22.92 -7.77 -14.34
CA SER A 448 23.51 -9.11 -14.12
C SER A 448 24.89 -9.30 -14.77
N TYR A 449 25.39 -8.31 -15.52
CA TYR A 449 26.65 -8.35 -16.29
C TYR A 449 27.91 -8.23 -15.37
N GLY A 450 27.99 -9.05 -14.31
CA GLY A 450 29.18 -9.22 -13.46
C GLY A 450 29.73 -7.95 -12.78
N PHE A 451 28.95 -6.87 -12.71
CA PHE A 451 29.46 -5.52 -12.44
C PHE A 451 29.72 -5.26 -10.96
N SER A 452 30.82 -4.55 -10.66
CA SER A 452 31.32 -4.32 -9.28
C SER A 452 31.18 -2.89 -8.75
N GLY A 453 30.61 -1.96 -9.54
CA GLY A 453 30.47 -0.55 -9.18
C GLY A 453 29.08 -0.12 -8.67
N PRO A 454 28.89 1.17 -8.33
CA PRO A 454 27.60 1.73 -7.89
C PRO A 454 26.55 1.71 -9.02
N LYS A 455 25.28 1.44 -8.67
CA LYS A 455 24.17 1.28 -9.64
C LYS A 455 23.79 2.62 -10.30
N GLU A 456 24.04 3.73 -9.62
CA GLU A 456 23.75 5.09 -10.07
C GLU A 456 24.59 5.47 -11.30
N VAL A 457 25.85 4.99 -11.37
CA VAL A 457 26.73 5.22 -12.51
C VAL A 457 26.21 4.48 -13.75
N LEU A 458 25.77 3.22 -13.59
CA LEU A 458 25.13 2.48 -14.70
C LEU A 458 23.87 3.17 -15.23
N GLN A 459 23.08 3.83 -14.38
CA GLN A 459 21.93 4.60 -14.85
C GLN A 459 22.36 5.79 -15.72
N SER A 460 23.43 6.51 -15.34
CA SER A 460 23.99 7.58 -16.18
C SER A 460 24.59 7.09 -17.51
N VAL A 461 25.21 5.91 -17.54
CA VAL A 461 25.75 5.30 -18.78
C VAL A 461 24.64 4.73 -19.66
N GLY A 462 23.55 4.22 -19.08
CA GLY A 462 22.39 3.72 -19.82
C GLY A 462 21.69 4.80 -20.66
N LEU A 463 21.63 6.03 -20.15
CA LEU A 463 21.11 7.21 -20.88
C LEU A 463 21.92 7.52 -22.16
N PHE A 464 23.21 7.16 -22.21
CA PHE A 464 24.05 7.32 -23.40
C PHE A 464 23.83 6.22 -24.45
N PHE A 465 23.50 4.99 -24.05
CA PHE A 465 23.72 3.81 -24.90
C PHE A 465 22.86 3.72 -26.18
N LEU A 466 21.78 4.49 -26.24
CA LEU A 466 20.90 4.67 -27.43
C LEU A 466 20.69 6.15 -27.79
N GLY A 467 21.21 7.10 -27.02
CA GLY A 467 20.91 8.54 -27.17
C GLY A 467 19.44 8.91 -26.95
N MET A 468 18.65 8.07 -26.27
CA MET A 468 17.21 8.27 -26.07
C MET A 468 16.85 8.52 -24.60
N LEU A 469 16.28 9.71 -24.37
CA LEU A 469 15.37 10.16 -23.31
C LEU A 469 15.29 9.43 -21.95
N SER A 470 15.29 10.25 -20.89
CA SER A 470 15.03 9.89 -19.50
C SER A 470 13.67 9.23 -19.23
N ASP A 471 13.63 8.42 -18.18
CA ASP A 471 12.42 7.89 -17.51
C ASP A 471 11.41 7.19 -18.43
N PHE A 472 11.91 6.44 -19.42
CA PHE A 472 11.07 5.72 -20.36
C PHE A 472 10.44 4.46 -19.73
N LYS A 473 9.28 4.64 -19.07
CA LYS A 473 8.28 3.60 -18.79
C LYS A 473 6.88 4.15 -18.99
N TYR A 474 6.23 3.77 -20.08
CA TYR A 474 4.87 4.18 -20.41
C TYR A 474 3.90 2.98 -20.37
N GLU A 475 2.74 3.19 -19.74
CA GLU A 475 1.55 2.35 -19.94
C GLU A 475 0.95 2.74 -21.31
N VAL A 476 1.39 2.04 -22.36
CA VAL A 476 1.05 2.33 -23.76
C VAL A 476 -0.32 1.78 -24.17
N LEU A 477 -0.93 0.92 -23.37
CA LEU A 477 -2.28 0.42 -23.58
C LEU A 477 -2.94 0.07 -22.24
N ASN A 478 -4.17 0.53 -22.03
CA ASN A 478 -5.02 0.13 -20.91
C ASN A 478 -6.48 0.09 -21.41
N MET A 479 -6.96 -1.09 -21.78
CA MET A 479 -8.29 -1.31 -22.34
C MET A 479 -9.11 -2.22 -21.44
N LYS A 480 -10.44 -2.04 -21.42
CA LYS A 480 -11.38 -2.85 -20.63
C LYS A 480 -12.73 -2.95 -21.35
N PHE A 481 -13.09 -4.16 -21.77
CA PHE A 481 -14.31 -4.49 -22.50
C PHE A 481 -15.30 -5.22 -21.59
N LEU A 482 -16.58 -4.85 -21.61
CA LEU A 482 -17.64 -5.56 -20.88
C LEU A 482 -18.05 -6.83 -21.66
N ILE A 483 -17.97 -7.98 -20.99
CA ILE A 483 -18.22 -9.31 -21.59
C ILE A 483 -19.59 -9.88 -21.13
N ALA A 484 -19.96 -9.69 -19.86
CA ALA A 484 -21.25 -10.15 -19.33
C ALA A 484 -21.72 -9.31 -18.12
N GLN A 485 -23.00 -9.36 -17.78
CA GLN A 485 -23.56 -8.70 -16.59
C GLN A 485 -24.86 -9.35 -16.10
N ALA A 486 -25.27 -9.00 -14.87
CA ALA A 486 -26.47 -9.53 -14.22
C ALA A 486 -27.81 -9.09 -14.87
N PRO A 487 -28.89 -9.89 -14.78
CA PRO A 487 -30.26 -9.43 -15.00
C PRO A 487 -30.81 -8.57 -13.84
N PRO A 488 -31.74 -7.63 -14.10
CA PRO A 488 -32.45 -6.85 -13.06
C PRO A 488 -33.32 -7.67 -12.08
N SER A 489 -33.76 -7.03 -11.00
CA SER A 489 -33.92 -7.67 -9.67
C SER A 489 -35.28 -8.26 -9.25
N GLN A 490 -35.22 -9.26 -8.35
CA GLN A 490 -36.29 -9.68 -7.40
C GLN A 490 -35.66 -10.14 -6.06
N ARG A 491 -36.09 -9.65 -4.89
CA ARG A 491 -35.62 -10.09 -3.55
C ARG A 491 -36.67 -9.89 -2.41
N PRO A 492 -36.79 -10.79 -1.40
CA PRO A 492 -37.72 -10.66 -0.26
C PRO A 492 -37.09 -10.17 1.07
N VAL A 493 -37.91 -9.54 1.94
CA VAL A 493 -37.55 -8.98 3.27
C VAL A 493 -38.11 -9.83 4.43
N ILE A 494 -37.48 -9.80 5.62
CA ILE A 494 -37.88 -10.58 6.82
C ILE A 494 -37.79 -9.73 8.11
N VAL A 495 -38.73 -9.88 9.06
CA VAL A 495 -38.83 -9.12 10.34
C VAL A 495 -39.05 -10.06 11.55
N ARG A 496 -38.56 -9.69 12.76
CA ARG A 496 -38.80 -10.39 14.05
C ARG A 496 -38.84 -9.42 15.25
N ILE A 497 -39.37 -9.85 16.41
CA ILE A 497 -39.44 -9.12 17.70
C ILE A 497 -38.88 -9.97 18.86
N SER A 498 -38.41 -9.34 19.96
CA SER A 498 -38.08 -9.99 21.23
C SER A 498 -38.18 -9.03 22.43
N PRO A 499 -38.58 -9.49 23.65
CA PRO A 499 -39.19 -10.79 23.96
C PRO A 499 -40.63 -10.90 23.44
N GLU A 500 -41.15 -12.12 23.36
CA GLU A 500 -42.51 -12.38 22.85
C GLU A 500 -43.62 -12.30 23.93
N GLN A 501 -43.29 -12.46 25.23
CA GLN A 501 -44.25 -12.41 26.35
C GLN A 501 -43.62 -11.82 27.64
N THR A 502 -44.39 -11.12 28.49
CA THR A 502 -43.93 -10.57 29.79
C THR A 502 -45.09 -10.21 30.76
N SER A 503 -44.80 -9.81 32.01
CA SER A 503 -45.80 -9.49 33.06
C SER A 503 -45.30 -8.41 34.05
N VAL A 504 -46.20 -7.54 34.52
CA VAL A 504 -45.90 -6.23 35.12
C VAL A 504 -47.05 -5.77 36.04
N PRO A 505 -46.85 -5.48 37.35
CA PRO A 505 -47.94 -4.98 38.21
C PRO A 505 -48.65 -3.71 37.69
N ALA A 506 -49.86 -3.46 38.17
CA ALA A 506 -50.67 -2.28 37.90
C ALA A 506 -49.84 -1.01 38.15
N CYS A 507 -49.86 -0.12 37.16
CA CYS A 507 -49.01 1.08 37.10
C CYS A 507 -47.48 0.82 36.92
N GLY A 508 -47.08 -0.33 36.36
CA GLY A 508 -45.69 -0.65 35.97
C GLY A 508 -45.33 -0.41 34.49
N ARG A 509 -44.16 -0.91 34.03
CA ARG A 509 -43.63 -0.74 32.65
C ARG A 509 -42.64 -1.85 32.20
N THR A 510 -42.38 -1.99 30.89
CA THR A 510 -41.42 -2.94 30.28
C THR A 510 -40.90 -2.47 28.88
N VAL A 511 -40.02 -3.23 28.19
CA VAL A 511 -39.30 -2.82 26.95
C VAL A 511 -39.22 -3.96 25.91
N LEU A 512 -39.25 -3.63 24.60
CA LEU A 512 -39.24 -4.55 23.45
C LEU A 512 -38.21 -4.14 22.36
N ARG A 513 -37.79 -5.08 21.52
CA ARG A 513 -36.83 -4.89 20.39
C ARG A 513 -37.27 -5.63 19.12
N ALA A 514 -36.77 -5.19 17.96
CA ALA A 514 -37.03 -5.79 16.64
C ALA A 514 -35.74 -6.00 15.82
N SER A 515 -35.81 -6.83 14.78
CA SER A 515 -34.72 -7.06 13.81
C SER A 515 -35.25 -7.26 12.40
N ILE A 516 -34.55 -6.71 11.39
CA ILE A 516 -34.89 -6.81 9.97
C ILE A 516 -33.74 -7.43 9.16
N GLN A 517 -34.05 -8.12 8.06
CA GLN A 517 -33.09 -8.66 7.10
C GLN A 517 -33.47 -8.26 5.66
N ASN A 518 -32.45 -8.11 4.80
CA ASN A 518 -32.55 -7.72 3.38
C ASN A 518 -33.14 -6.31 3.12
N SER A 519 -33.09 -5.40 4.09
CA SER A 519 -33.51 -4.00 3.95
C SER A 519 -32.60 -3.07 4.77
N LEU A 520 -32.49 -1.81 4.36
CA LEU A 520 -31.81 -0.74 5.10
C LEU A 520 -32.79 0.24 5.77
N LYS A 521 -34.11 0.00 5.71
CA LYS A 521 -35.12 0.79 6.43
C LYS A 521 -35.52 0.08 7.73
N GLY A 522 -35.87 0.86 8.75
CA GLY A 522 -36.31 0.34 10.05
C GLY A 522 -37.75 -0.16 10.07
N VAL A 523 -38.31 -0.24 11.29
CA VAL A 523 -39.69 -0.65 11.55
C VAL A 523 -40.51 0.45 12.23
N THR A 524 -41.83 0.39 12.09
CA THR A 524 -42.81 1.19 12.85
C THR A 524 -43.55 0.31 13.87
N TRP A 525 -44.07 0.90 14.96
CA TRP A 525 -44.59 0.19 16.13
C TRP A 525 -46.05 0.55 16.47
N ALA A 526 -46.82 -0.41 17.02
CA ALA A 526 -48.20 -0.20 17.52
C ALA A 526 -48.56 -1.13 18.68
N ALA A 527 -49.60 -0.82 19.48
CA ALA A 527 -50.06 -1.66 20.60
C ALA A 527 -51.58 -1.59 20.85
N SER A 528 -52.14 -2.61 21.52
CA SER A 528 -53.59 -2.78 21.71
C SER A 528 -54.18 -2.16 22.98
N GLY A 529 -53.37 -1.57 23.85
CA GLY A 529 -53.80 -0.94 25.11
C GLY A 529 -52.63 -0.69 26.06
N GLY A 530 -52.72 0.38 26.87
CA GLY A 530 -51.54 1.01 27.48
C GLY A 530 -50.94 2.05 26.53
N ALA A 531 -49.66 2.36 26.68
CA ALA A 531 -48.93 3.28 25.78
C ALA A 531 -47.59 2.69 25.35
N VAL A 532 -47.18 2.99 24.11
CA VAL A 532 -45.86 2.66 23.56
C VAL A 532 -45.14 3.92 23.09
N SER A 533 -43.83 3.97 23.32
CA SER A 533 -42.97 5.10 22.94
C SER A 533 -41.62 4.63 22.36
N GLY A 534 -41.20 5.29 21.27
CA GLY A 534 -39.93 5.14 20.57
C GLY A 534 -39.92 6.07 19.36
N ASP A 535 -38.75 6.60 18.99
CA ASP A 535 -38.63 7.56 17.87
C ASP A 535 -38.72 6.87 16.50
N ASP A 536 -39.06 7.65 15.46
CA ASP A 536 -39.25 7.15 14.09
C ASP A 536 -38.02 6.41 13.56
N VAL A 537 -38.26 5.23 12.98
CA VAL A 537 -37.25 4.33 12.36
C VAL A 537 -36.25 3.71 13.36
N MET A 538 -36.69 3.35 14.57
CA MET A 538 -35.86 2.64 15.57
C MET A 538 -36.30 1.18 15.86
N ASN A 539 -35.31 0.30 16.04
CA ASN A 539 -35.49 -1.14 16.31
C ASN A 539 -35.83 -1.48 17.78
N SER A 540 -36.40 -0.56 18.57
CA SER A 540 -36.82 -0.81 19.97
C SER A 540 -37.83 0.20 20.50
N ALA A 541 -38.70 -0.23 21.41
CA ALA A 541 -39.75 0.61 22.01
C ALA A 541 -40.05 0.24 23.48
N THR A 542 -40.65 1.17 24.25
CA THR A 542 -41.01 1.00 25.68
C THR A 542 -42.53 0.92 25.86
N TYR A 543 -43.02 0.08 26.77
CA TYR A 543 -44.44 -0.16 27.07
C TYR A 543 -44.82 0.20 28.51
N PHE A 544 -46.00 0.79 28.72
CA PHE A 544 -46.54 1.19 30.03
C PHE A 544 -47.87 0.49 30.36
N ALA A 545 -47.98 -0.08 31.56
CA ALA A 545 -49.12 -0.89 32.00
C ALA A 545 -50.23 -0.05 32.68
N PRO A 546 -51.52 -0.30 32.37
CA PRO A 546 -52.65 0.39 32.99
C PRO A 546 -52.85 0.03 34.48
N PRO A 547 -53.73 0.76 35.21
CA PRO A 547 -54.14 0.37 36.56
C PRO A 547 -55.05 -0.87 36.60
N THR A 548 -55.65 -1.25 35.47
CA THR A 548 -56.56 -2.39 35.34
C THR A 548 -55.79 -3.69 35.07
N PRO A 549 -55.97 -4.76 35.86
CA PRO A 549 -55.50 -6.11 35.51
C PRO A 549 -56.05 -6.58 34.16
N GLY A 550 -55.18 -7.08 33.28
CA GLY A 550 -55.53 -7.52 31.92
C GLY A 550 -54.30 -7.94 31.12
N THR A 551 -54.48 -8.26 29.83
CA THR A 551 -53.41 -8.68 28.90
C THR A 551 -53.46 -7.90 27.57
N TYR A 552 -52.30 -7.56 27.00
CA TYR A 552 -52.17 -6.61 25.86
C TYR A 552 -51.10 -7.02 24.83
N THR A 553 -51.29 -6.63 23.56
CA THR A 553 -50.44 -6.99 22.40
C THR A 553 -49.64 -5.79 21.86
N VAL A 554 -48.44 -6.02 21.32
CA VAL A 554 -47.58 -5.04 20.62
C VAL A 554 -47.09 -5.60 19.28
N THR A 555 -46.94 -4.77 18.24
CA THR A 555 -46.61 -5.17 16.84
C THR A 555 -45.57 -4.25 16.20
N ALA A 556 -44.75 -4.77 15.27
CA ALA A 556 -43.82 -3.99 14.44
C ALA A 556 -43.85 -4.38 12.95
N THR A 557 -43.67 -3.39 12.06
CA THR A 557 -43.89 -3.49 10.59
C THR A 557 -42.72 -2.91 9.80
N SER A 558 -42.28 -3.56 8.72
CA SER A 558 -41.17 -3.07 7.87
C SER A 558 -41.53 -1.82 7.04
N ALA A 559 -40.64 -0.83 7.01
CA ALA A 559 -40.82 0.43 6.27
C ALA A 559 -40.38 0.38 4.78
N GLU A 560 -39.98 -0.79 4.27
CA GLU A 560 -39.67 -1.01 2.85
C GLU A 560 -40.72 -1.91 2.16
N GLN A 561 -41.07 -3.01 2.81
CA GLN A 561 -42.13 -3.92 2.38
C GLN A 561 -43.16 -4.07 3.52
N PRO A 562 -44.26 -3.28 3.54
CA PRO A 562 -45.22 -3.27 4.66
C PRO A 562 -45.95 -4.60 4.93
N GLY A 563 -45.86 -5.56 4.02
CA GLY A 563 -46.39 -6.92 4.18
C GLY A 563 -45.56 -7.84 5.08
N GLN A 564 -44.48 -7.36 5.71
CA GLN A 564 -43.60 -8.15 6.60
C GLN A 564 -43.60 -7.56 8.02
N GLN A 565 -44.04 -8.34 9.02
CA GLN A 565 -44.42 -7.88 10.38
C GLN A 565 -44.17 -8.94 11.48
N ALA A 566 -44.20 -8.55 12.77
CA ALA A 566 -44.12 -9.45 13.95
C ALA A 566 -44.81 -8.84 15.22
N SER A 567 -45.06 -9.63 16.28
CA SER A 567 -45.82 -9.20 17.50
C SER A 567 -45.42 -9.87 18.85
N ALA A 568 -45.88 -9.34 20.00
CA ALA A 568 -45.61 -9.78 21.40
C ALA A 568 -46.76 -9.46 22.43
N GLN A 569 -46.70 -9.97 23.69
CA GLN A 569 -47.78 -9.95 24.74
C GLN A 569 -47.37 -9.49 26.19
N VAL A 570 -48.27 -8.93 27.03
CA VAL A 570 -48.02 -8.33 28.40
C VAL A 570 -49.19 -8.48 29.43
N THR A 571 -49.00 -8.65 30.78
CA THR A 571 -50.07 -8.92 31.84
C THR A 571 -49.92 -8.18 33.24
N VAL A 572 -50.97 -8.00 34.13
CA VAL A 572 -51.06 -6.94 35.24
C VAL A 572 -51.74 -7.21 36.68
N THR A 573 -51.35 -6.57 37.86
CA THR A 573 -51.84 -6.77 39.33
C THR A 573 -51.68 -5.63 40.48
N PRO A 574 -52.39 -5.54 41.67
CA PRO A 574 -52.58 -4.30 42.56
C PRO A 574 -52.23 -4.27 44.16
N GLY A 575 -52.46 -3.15 44.97
CA GLY A 575 -52.24 -2.99 46.48
C GLY A 575 -52.65 -1.64 47.27
N GLY A 576 -52.45 -1.45 48.63
CA GLY A 576 -52.82 -0.22 49.51
C GLY A 576 -52.43 -0.15 51.07
N SER A 577 -52.62 0.97 51.89
CA SER A 577 -52.30 1.11 53.41
C SER A 577 -52.85 2.33 54.32
N GLY A 578 -52.11 2.99 55.30
CA GLY A 578 -52.45 4.01 56.42
C GLY A 578 -51.82 5.50 56.51
N PRO A 579 -51.45 6.23 57.63
CA PRO A 579 -51.23 7.75 57.59
C PRO A 579 -49.98 8.51 58.23
N LEU A 580 -49.65 9.81 57.88
CA LEU A 580 -48.57 10.75 58.44
C LEU A 580 -48.63 12.25 57.94
N THR A 581 -47.88 13.23 58.49
CA THR A 581 -47.77 14.64 57.97
C THR A 581 -46.35 15.28 57.97
N VAL A 582 -46.02 16.13 56.98
CA VAL A 582 -44.78 16.96 56.89
C VAL A 582 -45.10 18.39 56.38
N VAL A 583 -44.36 19.42 56.85
CA VAL A 583 -44.54 20.84 56.48
C VAL A 583 -43.28 21.43 55.84
N VAL A 584 -43.45 22.26 54.80
CA VAL A 584 -42.35 22.95 54.10
C VAL A 584 -42.64 24.43 53.92
N THR A 585 -41.62 25.29 54.04
CA THR A 585 -41.71 26.74 53.78
C THR A 585 -40.54 27.28 52.93
N GLY A 586 -40.70 28.49 52.40
CA GLY A 586 -39.67 29.19 51.63
C GLY A 586 -39.52 28.78 50.15
N LEU A 587 -40.42 27.95 49.64
CA LEU A 587 -40.42 27.50 48.24
C LEU A 587 -41.50 28.19 47.39
N PRO A 588 -41.24 28.50 46.10
CA PRO A 588 -42.23 29.06 45.18
C PRO A 588 -43.47 28.17 45.02
N ALA A 589 -44.64 28.77 44.78
CA ALA A 589 -45.89 28.04 44.58
C ALA A 589 -45.78 26.96 43.48
N GLY A 590 -46.26 25.74 43.76
CA GLY A 590 -46.16 24.60 42.84
C GLY A 590 -44.80 23.88 42.83
N THR A 591 -43.82 24.30 43.64
CA THR A 591 -42.52 23.62 43.75
C THR A 591 -42.66 22.24 44.42
N VAL A 592 -41.94 21.26 43.88
CA VAL A 592 -41.78 19.92 44.47
C VAL A 592 -40.52 19.94 45.36
N PRO A 593 -40.64 19.80 46.70
CA PRO A 593 -39.49 19.91 47.59
C PRO A 593 -38.60 18.67 47.52
N GLY A 594 -37.29 18.85 47.70
CA GLY A 594 -36.26 17.82 47.74
C GLY A 594 -36.30 16.92 48.98
N LEU A 595 -37.50 16.50 49.40
CA LEU A 595 -37.73 15.63 50.55
C LEU A 595 -37.67 14.16 50.14
N ARG A 596 -36.91 13.39 50.92
CA ARG A 596 -36.97 11.93 50.99
C ARG A 596 -37.49 11.52 52.36
N LEU A 597 -38.59 10.80 52.39
CA LEU A 597 -39.24 10.27 53.58
C LEU A 597 -39.27 8.74 53.46
N THR A 598 -38.38 8.07 54.20
CA THR A 598 -38.26 6.59 54.20
C THR A 598 -38.92 5.99 55.42
N GLY A 599 -39.56 4.84 55.24
CA GLY A 599 -40.26 4.11 56.30
C GLY A 599 -40.27 2.58 56.11
N PRO A 600 -41.14 1.86 56.85
CA PRO A 600 -41.18 0.40 56.92
C PRO A 600 -41.61 -0.28 55.61
N ASN A 601 -41.35 -1.58 55.47
CA ASN A 601 -41.70 -2.38 54.29
C ASN A 601 -41.17 -1.82 52.95
N GLY A 602 -40.04 -1.11 52.99
CA GLY A 602 -39.48 -0.43 51.82
C GLY A 602 -40.21 0.85 51.42
N PHE A 603 -41.08 1.39 52.28
CA PHE A 603 -41.80 2.62 52.01
C PHE A 603 -40.83 3.78 51.70
N PHE A 604 -41.07 4.42 50.57
CA PHE A 604 -40.31 5.56 50.09
C PHE A 604 -41.27 6.58 49.52
N PHE A 605 -41.38 7.73 50.17
CA PHE A 605 -41.93 8.93 49.57
C PHE A 605 -40.81 9.90 49.20
N ALA A 606 -40.83 10.30 47.94
CA ALA A 606 -40.40 11.62 47.53
C ALA A 606 -41.56 12.19 46.70
N PRO A 607 -41.91 13.48 46.82
CA PRO A 607 -42.93 14.07 45.98
C PRO A 607 -42.45 14.08 44.52
N LYS A 608 -43.33 13.80 43.56
CA LYS A 608 -42.96 13.57 42.14
C LYS A 608 -43.58 14.51 41.12
N THR A 609 -44.62 15.27 41.48
CA THR A 609 -45.31 16.21 40.59
C THR A 609 -45.88 17.39 41.36
N SER A 610 -46.04 18.54 40.68
CA SER A 610 -46.53 19.82 41.20
C SER A 610 -48.05 19.91 41.37
N GLY A 611 -48.75 18.78 41.43
CA GLY A 611 -50.21 18.72 41.44
C GLY A 611 -50.82 19.03 42.81
N SER A 612 -51.56 20.14 42.90
CA SER A 612 -52.51 20.43 44.00
C SER A 612 -51.93 20.63 45.41
N SER A 613 -50.91 21.49 45.56
CA SER A 613 -50.84 22.44 46.69
C SER A 613 -49.77 23.52 46.43
N SER A 614 -49.79 24.58 47.25
CA SER A 614 -48.74 25.59 47.31
C SER A 614 -47.37 24.96 47.67
N GLY A 615 -46.28 25.60 47.24
CA GLY A 615 -44.90 25.18 47.59
C GLY A 615 -44.60 25.34 49.09
N GLU A 616 -45.34 26.23 49.75
CA GLU A 616 -45.68 26.08 51.17
C GLU A 616 -46.75 24.99 51.31
N GLY A 617 -46.28 23.77 51.55
CA GLY A 617 -47.08 22.55 51.51
C GLY A 617 -47.15 21.84 52.86
N VAL A 618 -48.37 21.42 53.24
CA VAL A 618 -48.61 20.47 54.34
C VAL A 618 -48.89 19.10 53.71
N TYR A 619 -47.84 18.33 53.47
CA TYR A 619 -47.92 17.00 52.90
C TYR A 619 -48.56 16.05 53.90
N ARG A 620 -49.81 15.69 53.65
CA ARG A 620 -50.52 14.63 54.38
C ARG A 620 -50.42 13.33 53.59
N PHE A 621 -49.95 12.30 54.25
CA PHE A 621 -50.01 10.95 53.75
C PHE A 621 -51.22 10.28 54.36
N GLU A 622 -52.04 9.73 53.48
CA GLU A 622 -53.00 8.67 53.74
C GLU A 622 -52.65 7.57 52.70
N CYS A 623 -52.75 6.31 53.09
CA CYS A 623 -52.00 5.13 52.58
C CYS A 623 -50.46 4.99 52.84
N LEU A 624 -50.05 4.59 54.07
CA LEU A 624 -48.72 4.23 54.63
C LEU A 624 -48.69 2.98 55.56
N PRO A 625 -47.60 2.17 55.62
CA PRO A 625 -47.38 1.16 56.66
C PRO A 625 -47.08 1.71 58.08
N GLU A 626 -47.27 0.89 59.12
CA GLU A 626 -46.93 1.18 60.52
C GLU A 626 -45.42 1.06 60.81
N GLY A 627 -44.85 2.01 61.58
CA GLY A 627 -43.47 1.98 62.09
C GLY A 627 -42.72 3.31 62.01
N ALA A 628 -41.37 3.27 61.98
CA ALA A 628 -40.50 4.44 62.10
C ALA A 628 -40.17 5.11 60.74
N TYR A 629 -40.05 6.45 60.73
CA TYR A 629 -39.87 7.28 59.54
C TYR A 629 -38.70 8.27 59.67
N THR A 630 -37.91 8.44 58.60
CA THR A 630 -36.82 9.43 58.53
C THR A 630 -37.03 10.37 57.36
N LEU A 631 -36.95 11.68 57.62
CA LEU A 631 -37.05 12.75 56.65
C LEU A 631 -35.66 13.34 56.37
N THR A 632 -35.23 13.27 55.12
CA THR A 632 -34.06 13.98 54.61
C THR A 632 -34.52 15.06 53.66
N ALA A 633 -34.12 16.30 53.89
CA ALA A 633 -34.28 17.41 52.97
C ALA A 633 -32.95 17.69 52.28
N GLY A 634 -32.90 17.50 50.96
CA GLY A 634 -31.83 17.99 50.11
C GLY A 634 -32.19 19.33 49.47
N LEU A 635 -31.28 19.80 48.63
CA LEU A 635 -31.49 20.88 47.66
C LEU A 635 -32.80 20.68 46.85
N THR A 636 -33.61 21.73 46.73
CA THR A 636 -34.90 21.70 46.03
C THR A 636 -34.85 22.46 44.70
N PRO A 637 -35.13 21.81 43.56
CA PRO A 637 -35.35 22.48 42.28
C PRO A 637 -36.71 23.20 42.20
N ALA A 638 -36.73 24.46 41.77
CA ALA A 638 -37.92 25.31 41.70
C ALA A 638 -37.84 26.25 40.47
N GLY A 639 -38.38 25.82 39.32
CA GLY A 639 -38.11 26.48 38.05
C GLY A 639 -36.60 26.50 37.77
N ASP A 640 -36.05 27.64 37.36
CA ASP A 640 -34.63 27.81 37.02
C ASP A 640 -33.71 28.06 38.25
N ALA A 641 -34.20 27.78 39.46
CA ALA A 641 -33.48 28.02 40.71
C ALA A 641 -33.49 26.80 41.62
N VAL A 642 -32.35 26.52 42.27
CA VAL A 642 -32.25 25.55 43.37
C VAL A 642 -32.24 26.28 44.70
N TYR A 643 -33.15 25.86 45.56
CA TYR A 643 -33.31 26.36 46.92
C TYR A 643 -32.60 25.42 47.90
N SER A 644 -31.83 25.99 48.81
CA SER A 644 -31.03 25.26 49.80
C SER A 644 -31.78 25.17 51.14
N PRO A 645 -31.89 23.96 51.75
CA PRO A 645 -32.57 23.76 53.03
C PRO A 645 -31.80 24.35 54.20
N ASN A 646 -32.54 24.75 55.25
CA ASN A 646 -32.03 25.19 56.55
C ASN A 646 -33.04 24.86 57.68
N GLN A 647 -32.64 25.03 58.94
CA GLN A 647 -33.53 24.93 60.11
C GLN A 647 -33.96 26.31 60.66
N GLY A 648 -34.10 27.31 59.79
CA GLY A 648 -34.54 28.67 60.16
C GLY A 648 -33.43 29.70 60.08
N SER A 649 -32.80 30.03 61.21
CA SER A 649 -31.76 31.06 61.31
C SER A 649 -30.37 30.63 60.82
N ASP A 650 -30.21 29.35 60.47
CA ASP A 650 -28.92 28.77 60.08
C ASP A 650 -28.48 29.14 58.66
N ARG A 651 -27.18 29.00 58.39
CA ARG A 651 -26.65 29.16 57.02
C ARG A 651 -27.25 28.08 56.10
N PRO A 652 -27.54 28.41 54.82
CA PRO A 652 -28.04 27.45 53.84
C PRO A 652 -27.09 26.26 53.66
N ALA A 653 -27.61 25.03 53.74
CA ALA A 653 -26.84 23.79 53.67
C ALA A 653 -27.21 22.94 52.43
N LEU A 654 -26.37 21.95 52.11
CA LEU A 654 -26.66 21.00 51.03
C LEU A 654 -27.73 19.97 51.43
N GLN A 655 -27.85 19.67 52.74
CA GLN A 655 -28.77 18.67 53.28
C GLN A 655 -29.13 18.95 54.75
N VAL A 656 -30.35 18.60 55.16
CA VAL A 656 -30.88 18.61 56.53
C VAL A 656 -31.62 17.28 56.80
N VAL A 657 -31.62 16.76 58.04
CA VAL A 657 -32.24 15.45 58.40
C VAL A 657 -33.04 15.54 59.71
N GLN A 658 -34.19 14.87 59.78
CA GLN A 658 -35.12 14.77 60.92
C GLN A 658 -35.81 13.39 60.95
N SER A 659 -36.48 13.02 62.06
CA SER A 659 -37.11 11.68 62.22
C SER A 659 -38.43 11.72 63.00
N ALA A 660 -39.32 10.74 62.75
CA ALA A 660 -40.62 10.57 63.42
C ALA A 660 -41.04 9.08 63.47
N SER A 661 -42.19 8.76 64.09
CA SER A 661 -42.76 7.40 64.12
C SER A 661 -44.28 7.45 63.93
N VAL A 662 -44.84 6.44 63.28
CA VAL A 662 -46.27 6.30 62.93
C VAL A 662 -46.81 5.00 63.51
N GLY A 663 -47.92 5.10 64.23
CA GLY A 663 -48.68 3.96 64.75
C GLY A 663 -50.18 4.27 64.87
N PRO A 664 -51.01 3.32 65.32
CA PRO A 664 -52.46 3.48 65.41
C PRO A 664 -52.89 4.77 66.15
N GLY A 665 -53.61 5.65 65.45
CA GLY A 665 -54.11 6.92 65.99
C GLY A 665 -53.07 8.06 66.11
N GLN A 666 -51.82 7.88 65.66
CA GLN A 666 -50.79 8.92 65.73
C GLN A 666 -50.75 9.82 64.48
N THR A 667 -50.49 11.12 64.68
CA THR A 667 -50.42 12.14 63.61
C THR A 667 -49.15 13.01 63.70
N PRO A 668 -47.94 12.41 63.64
CA PRO A 668 -46.65 13.13 63.64
C PRO A 668 -46.52 14.23 62.58
N ARG A 669 -45.71 15.26 62.89
CA ARG A 669 -45.41 16.44 62.06
C ARG A 669 -43.91 16.78 62.09
N LEU A 670 -43.35 17.13 60.93
CA LEU A 670 -41.96 17.62 60.73
C LEU A 670 -41.96 18.96 59.96
N GLN A 671 -40.87 19.73 59.99
CA GLN A 671 -40.78 21.03 59.31
C GLN A 671 -39.39 21.33 58.70
N VAL A 672 -39.37 21.86 57.46
CA VAL A 672 -38.14 22.30 56.76
C VAL A 672 -38.37 23.65 56.07
N ASN A 673 -37.37 24.53 56.11
CA ASN A 673 -37.37 25.84 55.46
C ASN A 673 -36.32 25.89 54.32
N TYR A 674 -36.52 26.77 53.32
CA TYR A 674 -35.70 26.82 52.09
C TYR A 674 -35.37 28.25 51.61
N ASN A 675 -34.14 28.48 51.12
CA ASN A 675 -33.69 29.79 50.61
C ASN A 675 -33.11 29.68 49.18
N ASN A 676 -33.39 30.65 48.30
CA ASN A 676 -32.74 30.76 46.97
C ASN A 676 -31.33 31.33 47.13
N VAL A 677 -30.31 30.60 46.68
CA VAL A 677 -28.89 31.00 46.74
C VAL A 677 -28.20 30.52 45.48
N ARG A 678 -27.30 31.32 44.91
CA ARG A 678 -26.49 30.93 43.74
C ARG A 678 -25.04 30.68 44.11
N ALA A 679 -24.34 29.91 43.28
CA ALA A 679 -22.90 29.63 43.36
C ALA A 679 -22.20 30.05 42.05
N SER A 680 -20.89 29.81 41.94
CA SER A 680 -20.14 29.98 40.69
C SER A 680 -19.01 28.96 40.53
N LEU A 681 -18.64 28.66 39.28
CA LEU A 681 -17.57 27.72 38.93
C LEU A 681 -16.67 28.36 37.87
N ARG A 682 -15.37 28.51 38.18
CA ARG A 682 -14.33 28.85 37.20
C ARG A 682 -13.74 27.56 36.64
N VAL A 683 -13.83 27.37 35.34
CA VAL A 683 -13.14 26.28 34.62
C VAL A 683 -11.98 26.89 33.85
N VAL A 684 -10.77 26.36 34.03
CA VAL A 684 -9.55 26.80 33.35
C VAL A 684 -9.08 25.69 32.43
N VAL A 685 -9.07 25.92 31.12
CA VAL A 685 -8.68 24.92 30.11
C VAL A 685 -7.38 25.33 29.42
N SER A 686 -6.43 24.40 29.31
CA SER A 686 -5.13 24.62 28.66
C SER A 686 -4.72 23.42 27.80
N GLY A 687 -3.75 23.62 26.88
CA GLY A 687 -3.18 22.53 26.06
C GLY A 687 -3.97 22.16 24.80
N LEU A 688 -4.81 23.06 24.29
CA LEU A 688 -5.48 22.96 22.99
C LEU A 688 -5.11 24.16 22.10
N PRO A 689 -5.06 24.01 20.76
CA PRO A 689 -4.82 25.13 19.85
C PRO A 689 -5.95 26.18 19.86
N ASP A 690 -5.63 27.39 19.41
CA ASP A 690 -6.60 28.49 19.31
C ASP A 690 -7.82 28.11 18.45
N GLY A 691 -9.01 28.49 18.93
CA GLY A 691 -10.28 28.19 18.26
C GLY A 691 -10.78 26.74 18.42
N VAL A 692 -9.98 25.81 18.95
CA VAL A 692 -10.41 24.44 19.22
C VAL A 692 -11.36 24.43 20.42
N ARG A 693 -12.56 23.88 20.23
CA ARG A 693 -13.53 23.72 21.31
C ARG A 693 -13.12 22.54 22.19
N PRO A 694 -12.87 22.72 23.51
CA PRO A 694 -12.58 21.60 24.38
C PRO A 694 -13.78 20.67 24.51
N ALA A 695 -13.52 19.36 24.55
CA ALA A 695 -14.52 18.35 24.88
C ALA A 695 -14.78 18.27 26.39
N VAL A 696 -14.92 19.44 27.03
CA VAL A 696 -15.18 19.63 28.46
C VAL A 696 -16.65 20.00 28.64
N ALA A 697 -17.43 19.08 29.18
CA ALA A 697 -18.82 19.27 29.55
C ALA A 697 -18.93 19.45 31.06
N VAL A 698 -19.41 20.61 31.49
CA VAL A 698 -19.89 20.83 32.85
C VAL A 698 -21.35 20.42 32.90
N SER A 699 -21.69 19.49 33.79
CA SER A 699 -23.08 19.07 34.07
C SER A 699 -23.40 19.23 35.56
N GLY A 700 -24.64 19.55 35.90
CA GLY A 700 -25.03 19.83 37.29
C GLY A 700 -26.54 19.73 37.56
N PRO A 701 -27.01 20.25 38.70
CA PRO A 701 -28.41 20.25 39.10
C PRO A 701 -29.32 20.91 38.06
N LEU A 702 -30.62 20.56 38.09
CA LEU A 702 -31.65 21.03 37.14
C LEU A 702 -31.39 20.67 35.66
N GLY A 703 -30.48 19.74 35.36
CA GLY A 703 -30.09 19.47 33.98
C GLY A 703 -29.25 20.59 33.38
N TYR A 704 -28.66 21.46 34.22
CA TYR A 704 -27.65 22.42 33.79
C TYR A 704 -26.56 21.68 33.03
N THR A 705 -26.39 22.02 31.77
CA THR A 705 -25.29 21.55 30.92
C THR A 705 -24.65 22.76 30.27
N HIS A 706 -23.32 22.80 30.32
CA HIS A 706 -22.52 23.84 29.69
C HIS A 706 -21.27 23.22 29.06
N THR A 707 -21.22 23.23 27.74
CA THR A 707 -20.00 22.89 27.00
C THR A 707 -19.06 24.09 27.03
N VAL A 708 -17.86 23.89 27.58
CA VAL A 708 -16.83 24.93 27.60
C VAL A 708 -16.47 25.24 26.14
N SER A 709 -16.72 26.48 25.71
CA SER A 709 -16.83 26.80 24.29
C SER A 709 -15.52 27.26 23.63
N ALA A 710 -14.47 27.48 24.43
CA ALA A 710 -13.12 27.84 24.00
C ALA A 710 -12.09 27.41 25.07
N GLY A 711 -10.80 27.43 24.74
CA GLY A 711 -9.72 27.34 25.73
C GLY A 711 -9.62 28.59 26.61
N GLY A 712 -8.78 28.54 27.65
CA GLY A 712 -8.61 29.63 28.62
C GLY A 712 -9.59 29.54 29.80
N GLU A 713 -9.93 30.68 30.41
CA GLU A 713 -10.85 30.72 31.54
C GLU A 713 -12.31 30.88 31.11
N THR A 714 -13.20 30.09 31.71
CA THR A 714 -14.66 30.22 31.62
C THR A 714 -15.22 30.34 33.03
N LEU A 715 -15.84 31.49 33.35
CA LEU A 715 -16.53 31.71 34.63
C LEU A 715 -18.03 31.48 34.47
N LEU A 716 -18.53 30.40 35.06
CA LEU A 716 -19.94 30.03 35.09
C LEU A 716 -20.57 30.63 36.34
N GLN A 717 -21.42 31.65 36.16
CA GLN A 717 -22.09 32.38 37.25
C GLN A 717 -23.56 32.01 37.39
N LEU A 718 -24.18 32.48 38.47
CA LEU A 718 -25.60 32.22 38.81
C LEU A 718 -25.96 30.73 38.86
N LEU A 719 -24.98 29.88 39.15
CA LEU A 719 -25.15 28.44 39.23
C LEU A 719 -26.02 28.07 40.42
N ASN A 720 -26.61 26.89 40.34
CA ASN A 720 -27.29 26.27 41.45
C ASN A 720 -26.24 25.65 42.39
N PRO A 721 -26.41 25.66 43.72
CA PRO A 721 -25.53 24.92 44.62
C PRO A 721 -25.67 23.40 44.38
N GLY A 722 -24.67 22.61 44.78
CA GLY A 722 -24.69 21.15 44.67
C GLY A 722 -23.52 20.56 43.86
N THR A 723 -23.57 19.27 43.58
CA THR A 723 -22.50 18.56 42.86
C THR A 723 -22.59 18.79 41.35
N TYR A 724 -21.50 19.26 40.77
CA TYR A 724 -21.27 19.39 39.34
C TYR A 724 -20.24 18.35 38.90
N LYS A 725 -20.48 17.71 37.74
CA LYS A 725 -19.53 16.79 37.12
C LYS A 725 -18.87 17.48 35.93
N ILE A 726 -17.55 17.55 35.96
CA ILE A 726 -16.72 17.94 34.84
C ILE A 726 -16.33 16.65 34.13
N GLY A 727 -16.90 16.41 32.96
CA GLY A 727 -16.43 15.37 32.04
C GLY A 727 -15.50 16.01 31.01
N ALA A 728 -14.30 15.48 30.84
CA ALA A 728 -13.37 15.87 29.79
C ALA A 728 -13.03 14.64 28.95
N ALA A 729 -13.51 14.60 27.71
CA ALA A 729 -13.14 13.53 26.79
C ALA A 729 -11.79 13.85 26.11
N SER A 730 -11.05 12.81 25.72
CA SER A 730 -10.08 12.95 24.63
C SER A 730 -10.81 13.37 23.36
N LEU A 731 -10.23 14.27 22.59
CA LEU A 731 -10.81 14.79 21.35
C LEU A 731 -9.85 14.66 20.19
N GLU A 732 -10.38 14.31 19.02
CA GLU A 732 -9.67 14.37 17.75
C GLU A 732 -9.85 15.76 17.14
N HIS A 733 -8.75 16.48 16.94
CA HIS A 733 -8.75 17.72 16.16
C HIS A 733 -7.51 17.77 15.27
N GLY A 734 -7.65 18.12 13.99
CA GLY A 734 -6.55 18.05 13.02
C GLY A 734 -5.94 16.65 12.84
N GLY A 735 -6.61 15.61 13.33
CA GLY A 735 -6.10 14.23 13.38
C GLY A 735 -5.12 13.94 14.52
N TYR A 736 -5.11 14.72 15.59
CA TYR A 736 -4.39 14.43 16.84
C TYR A 736 -5.36 14.09 17.95
N THR A 737 -5.02 13.06 18.72
CA THR A 737 -5.66 12.76 19.99
C THR A 737 -5.14 13.71 21.07
N TYR A 738 -5.93 14.73 21.39
CA TYR A 738 -5.70 15.56 22.57
C TYR A 738 -6.32 14.85 23.77
N THR A 739 -5.50 14.39 24.71
CA THR A 739 -5.94 13.66 25.90
C THR A 739 -5.89 14.57 27.12
N PRO A 740 -6.98 14.66 27.93
CA PRO A 740 -6.97 15.43 29.16
C PRO A 740 -6.26 14.68 30.28
N ALA A 741 -5.51 15.40 31.13
CA ALA A 741 -4.86 14.84 32.31
C ALA A 741 -5.86 14.34 33.38
N LEU A 742 -7.12 14.76 33.30
CA LEU A 742 -8.24 14.34 34.14
C LEU A 742 -9.46 14.11 33.25
N SER A 743 -9.93 12.87 33.12
CA SER A 743 -11.08 12.52 32.26
C SER A 743 -12.44 12.79 32.91
N GLN A 744 -12.52 12.72 34.23
CA GLN A 744 -13.70 13.10 35.00
C GLN A 744 -13.30 13.65 36.37
N ALA A 745 -14.00 14.68 36.83
CA ALA A 745 -13.96 15.17 38.21
C ALA A 745 -15.39 15.50 38.70
N GLU A 746 -15.64 15.34 39.99
CA GLU A 746 -16.82 15.87 40.65
C GLU A 746 -16.42 17.01 41.59
N VAL A 747 -17.09 18.16 41.47
CA VAL A 747 -16.90 19.33 42.33
C VAL A 747 -18.21 19.65 43.03
N VAL A 748 -18.17 19.87 44.34
CA VAL A 748 -19.32 20.36 45.10
C VAL A 748 -19.24 21.88 45.14
N LEU A 749 -20.26 22.57 44.63
CA LEU A 749 -20.38 24.03 44.72
C LEU A 749 -21.18 24.41 45.98
N PRO A 750 -20.57 25.06 46.98
CA PRO A 750 -21.28 25.52 48.17
C PRO A 750 -22.21 26.70 47.85
N PRO A 751 -23.33 26.88 48.58
CA PRO A 751 -24.21 28.04 48.41
C PRO A 751 -23.45 29.37 48.67
N GLY A 752 -23.40 30.24 47.67
CA GLY A 752 -22.78 31.57 47.78
C GLY A 752 -21.29 31.66 47.42
N GLU A 753 -20.63 30.54 47.09
CA GLU A 753 -19.17 30.50 46.88
C GLU A 753 -18.77 30.32 45.41
N THR A 754 -17.49 30.59 45.10
CA THR A 754 -16.88 30.34 43.78
C THR A 754 -15.80 29.27 43.90
N THR A 755 -15.98 28.14 43.21
CA THR A 755 -14.96 27.08 43.14
C THR A 755 -14.19 27.15 41.81
N THR A 756 -12.94 26.67 41.77
CA THR A 756 -12.11 26.66 40.54
C THR A 756 -11.65 25.23 40.22
N VAL A 757 -11.68 24.86 38.94
CA VAL A 757 -11.23 23.55 38.42
C VAL A 757 -10.38 23.78 37.17
N THR A 758 -9.26 23.05 37.04
CA THR A 758 -8.35 23.13 35.89
C THR A 758 -8.37 21.83 35.09
N VAL A 759 -8.41 21.93 33.76
CA VAL A 759 -8.31 20.81 32.82
C VAL A 759 -7.20 21.11 31.81
N SER A 760 -6.08 20.39 31.92
CA SER A 760 -4.99 20.44 30.96
C SER A 760 -5.09 19.28 29.96
N TYR A 761 -4.93 19.59 28.68
CA TYR A 761 -4.80 18.63 27.59
C TYR A 761 -3.33 18.46 27.17
N SER A 762 -2.99 17.28 26.64
CA SER A 762 -1.76 17.04 25.90
C SER A 762 -2.09 16.49 24.50
N SER A 763 -1.51 17.11 23.47
CA SER A 763 -1.47 16.56 22.12
C SER A 763 -0.56 15.35 22.07
N ASN A 764 -1.05 14.23 21.55
CA ASN A 764 -0.22 13.11 21.14
C ASN A 764 0.02 13.21 19.63
N SER A 765 1.27 13.02 19.18
CA SER A 765 1.55 12.83 17.75
C SER A 765 0.71 11.66 17.22
N PRO A 766 0.31 11.67 15.94
CA PRO A 766 -0.67 10.72 15.45
C PRO A 766 -0.03 9.34 15.32
N ARG A 767 -0.59 8.34 16.04
CA ARG A 767 -0.06 6.98 16.05
C ARG A 767 -0.09 6.36 14.65
N GLY A 768 1.03 5.79 14.21
CA GLY A 768 1.17 5.23 12.87
C GLY A 768 2.58 5.33 12.28
N LEU A 769 2.71 4.84 11.05
CA LEU A 769 3.95 4.85 10.28
C LEU A 769 4.09 6.15 9.47
N TRP A 770 5.30 6.67 9.40
CA TRP A 770 5.72 7.82 8.63
C TRP A 770 6.78 7.39 7.59
N VAL A 771 6.63 7.82 6.34
CA VAL A 771 7.39 7.31 5.20
C VAL A 771 7.92 8.46 4.34
N ALA A 772 9.24 8.57 4.17
CA ALA A 772 9.84 9.55 3.27
C ALA A 772 9.86 9.01 1.84
N ASN A 773 9.25 9.73 0.89
CA ASN A 773 9.00 9.25 -0.46
C ASN A 773 9.42 10.27 -1.53
N GLN A 774 10.21 9.83 -2.51
CA GLN A 774 11.00 10.68 -3.41
C GLN A 774 10.39 10.78 -4.82
N MET A 775 9.46 11.72 -5.04
CA MET A 775 8.77 11.89 -6.33
C MET A 775 9.36 13.03 -7.18
N GLY A 776 10.53 12.79 -7.78
CA GLY A 776 11.20 13.76 -8.64
C GLY A 776 11.55 15.05 -7.90
N SER A 777 10.94 16.17 -8.30
CA SER A 777 11.12 17.48 -7.64
C SER A 777 10.19 17.72 -6.44
N ASN A 778 9.11 16.94 -6.26
CA ASN A 778 8.21 17.04 -5.12
C ASN A 778 8.46 15.89 -4.13
N ARG A 779 8.88 16.21 -2.90
CA ARG A 779 9.27 15.21 -1.90
C ARG A 779 8.27 15.24 -0.75
N HIS A 780 7.55 14.14 -0.56
CA HIS A 780 6.44 14.04 0.37
C HIS A 780 6.80 13.14 1.55
N VAL A 781 6.17 13.37 2.71
CA VAL A 781 6.23 12.44 3.83
C VAL A 781 4.82 11.91 4.08
N LEU A 782 4.62 10.63 3.77
CA LEU A 782 3.32 9.97 3.83
C LEU A 782 3.07 9.43 5.23
N PHE A 783 1.85 9.59 5.74
CA PHE A 783 1.44 9.11 7.06
C PHE A 783 0.38 8.02 6.96
N TYR A 784 0.62 6.88 7.59
CA TYR A 784 -0.30 5.74 7.67
C TYR A 784 -0.75 5.59 9.13
N PRO A 785 -2.01 5.91 9.47
CA PRO A 785 -2.50 5.78 10.84
C PRO A 785 -2.44 4.33 11.33
N ALA A 786 -2.21 4.13 12.63
CA ALA A 786 -2.18 2.82 13.25
C ALA A 786 -3.49 2.05 13.00
N GLY A 787 -3.39 0.83 12.46
CA GLY A 787 -4.54 0.03 12.02
C GLY A 787 -5.20 0.49 10.71
N GLY A 788 -4.76 1.61 10.12
CA GLY A 788 -5.20 2.09 8.83
C GLY A 788 -4.44 1.48 7.66
N THR A 789 -5.10 1.41 6.51
CA THR A 789 -4.64 0.71 5.29
C THR A 789 -4.60 1.63 4.06
N ALA A 790 -4.46 2.94 4.28
CA ALA A 790 -4.27 3.96 3.25
C ALA A 790 -3.46 5.13 3.83
N PRO A 791 -2.62 5.83 3.03
CA PRO A 791 -1.95 7.04 3.47
C PRO A 791 -2.91 8.22 3.59
N ALA A 792 -2.65 9.09 4.55
CA ALA A 792 -2.91 10.52 4.39
C ALA A 792 -1.60 11.18 3.93
N GLU A 793 -1.65 11.97 2.86
CA GLU A 793 -0.50 12.76 2.45
C GLU A 793 -0.19 13.86 3.46
N THR A 794 1.08 14.25 3.53
CA THR A 794 1.54 15.41 4.29
C THR A 794 2.75 16.01 3.58
N THR A 795 2.72 17.33 3.39
CA THR A 795 3.80 18.08 2.75
C THR A 795 4.49 18.89 3.83
N LEU A 796 5.57 18.36 4.40
CA LEU A 796 6.35 19.09 5.40
C LEU A 796 6.96 20.35 4.77
N GLY A 797 6.85 21.48 5.46
CA GLY A 797 7.37 22.78 5.03
C GLY A 797 8.90 22.87 5.09
N GLY A 798 9.44 24.05 4.79
CA GLY A 798 10.90 24.28 4.79
C GLY A 798 11.67 23.87 3.52
N GLY A 799 11.01 23.35 2.49
CA GLY A 799 11.61 23.16 1.15
C GLY A 799 12.58 21.99 1.03
N LEU A 800 12.16 20.80 1.49
CA LEU A 800 12.97 19.57 1.53
C LEU A 800 13.52 19.15 0.15
N THR A 801 14.77 18.67 0.12
CA THR A 801 15.60 18.51 -1.08
C THR A 801 16.17 17.11 -1.31
N TYR A 802 16.10 16.20 -0.33
CA TYR A 802 17.04 15.08 -0.14
C TYR A 802 16.71 14.28 1.14
N THR A 803 15.56 13.60 1.27
CA THR A 803 15.12 13.00 2.55
C THR A 803 15.32 11.48 2.70
N PRO A 804 16.53 10.96 3.02
CA PRO A 804 16.75 9.53 3.19
C PRO A 804 16.15 8.96 4.49
N ALA A 805 16.06 9.75 5.57
CA ALA A 805 15.74 9.24 6.91
C ALA A 805 14.79 10.13 7.72
N LEU A 806 14.03 9.47 8.59
CA LEU A 806 13.08 10.03 9.55
C LEU A 806 13.37 9.44 10.94
N ALA A 807 13.14 10.20 12.00
CA ALA A 807 13.15 9.69 13.37
C ALA A 807 12.13 10.45 14.25
N PHE A 808 11.60 9.80 15.28
CA PHE A 808 10.85 10.47 16.34
C PHE A 808 11.73 10.60 17.59
N ASP A 809 11.64 11.73 18.27
CA ASP A 809 12.20 11.88 19.60
C ASP A 809 11.19 11.45 20.69
N PRO A 810 11.61 11.33 21.97
CA PRO A 810 10.71 10.97 23.06
C PRO A 810 9.60 12.01 23.37
N GLN A 811 9.57 13.16 22.68
CA GLN A 811 8.49 14.15 22.76
C GLN A 811 7.56 14.12 21.54
N GLY A 812 7.78 13.22 20.58
CA GLY A 812 6.96 13.03 19.39
C GLY A 812 7.11 14.08 18.30
N ARG A 813 8.18 14.88 18.35
CA ARG A 813 8.56 15.72 17.21
C ARG A 813 9.17 14.83 16.12
N LEU A 814 8.80 15.08 14.86
CA LEU A 814 9.36 14.37 13.71
C LEU A 814 10.65 15.06 13.28
N TRP A 815 11.75 14.32 13.27
CA TRP A 815 13.06 14.77 12.79
C TRP A 815 13.34 14.17 11.42
N VAL A 816 13.83 15.01 10.50
CA VAL A 816 14.03 14.70 9.09
C VAL A 816 15.47 15.06 8.70
N ALA A 817 16.17 14.09 8.12
CA ALA A 817 17.45 14.35 7.46
C ALA A 817 17.18 14.93 6.08
N ASP A 818 17.78 16.07 5.73
CA ASP A 818 17.76 16.63 4.38
C ASP A 818 19.17 16.69 3.80
N ALA A 819 19.58 15.57 3.21
CA ALA A 819 20.88 15.25 2.64
C ALA A 819 21.43 16.34 1.69
N PHE A 820 20.65 16.73 0.69
CA PHE A 820 21.11 17.66 -0.36
C PHE A 820 21.20 19.12 0.10
N SER A 821 20.45 19.53 1.14
CA SER A 821 20.64 20.85 1.77
C SER A 821 21.63 20.82 2.95
N GLY A 822 22.08 19.62 3.36
CA GLY A 822 23.02 19.41 4.46
C GLY A 822 22.43 19.76 5.83
N LYS A 823 21.16 19.43 6.08
CA LYS A 823 20.42 19.87 7.29
C LYS A 823 19.72 18.74 8.03
N VAL A 824 19.44 18.99 9.30
CA VAL A 824 18.36 18.32 10.04
C VAL A 824 17.23 19.31 10.29
N LEU A 825 15.98 18.88 10.13
CA LEU A 825 14.77 19.66 10.37
C LEU A 825 13.90 18.95 11.42
N ALA A 826 13.37 19.70 12.37
CA ALA A 826 12.49 19.22 13.43
C ALA A 826 11.09 19.82 13.26
N TYR A 827 10.06 18.99 13.20
CA TYR A 827 8.67 19.41 13.00
C TYR A 827 7.84 19.20 14.28
N PRO A 828 6.95 20.14 14.63
CA PRO A 828 6.25 20.13 15.91
C PRO A 828 5.17 19.03 15.95
N ALA A 829 5.15 18.31 17.07
CA ALA A 829 4.36 17.09 17.32
C ALA A 829 2.85 17.25 17.07
N ASP A 830 2.31 18.44 17.27
CA ASP A 830 0.90 18.83 17.18
C ASP A 830 0.48 19.38 15.80
N ARG A 831 1.43 19.62 14.88
CA ARG A 831 1.13 20.20 13.55
C ARG A 831 1.56 19.35 12.35
N LEU A 832 2.33 18.27 12.51
CA LEU A 832 2.72 17.29 11.46
C LEU A 832 1.72 17.10 10.28
N LYS A 833 0.49 16.66 10.53
CA LYS A 833 -0.63 16.48 9.57
C LYS A 833 -1.17 17.75 8.88
N GLN A 834 -0.70 18.94 9.26
CA GLN A 834 -1.19 20.23 8.75
C GLN A 834 -0.17 20.90 7.82
N SER A 835 0.73 20.12 7.22
CA SER A 835 1.83 20.61 6.37
C SER A 835 2.67 21.72 7.03
N PRO A 836 3.24 21.46 8.23
CA PRO A 836 3.86 22.50 9.05
C PRO A 836 5.24 22.89 8.53
N ASP A 837 5.60 24.15 8.74
CA ASP A 837 7.00 24.57 8.72
C ASP A 837 7.80 23.92 9.87
N PRO A 838 9.12 23.76 9.72
CA PRO A 838 9.98 23.22 10.77
C PRO A 838 9.97 24.15 12.00
N LEU A 839 9.77 23.57 13.19
CA LEU A 839 9.96 24.23 14.48
C LEU A 839 11.42 24.68 14.66
N HIS A 840 12.36 23.90 14.12
CA HIS A 840 13.78 24.18 14.15
C HIS A 840 14.49 23.50 12.98
N SER A 841 15.61 24.06 12.53
CA SER A 841 16.54 23.38 11.63
C SER A 841 17.96 23.89 11.82
N PHE A 842 18.95 23.03 11.61
CA PHE A 842 20.36 23.39 11.65
C PHE A 842 21.16 22.67 10.55
N ALA A 843 22.32 23.23 10.21
CA ALA A 843 23.21 22.71 9.18
C ALA A 843 24.24 21.74 9.77
N LEU A 844 24.66 20.77 8.95
CA LEU A 844 25.63 19.73 9.24
C LEU A 844 26.91 19.94 8.40
N PRO A 845 28.06 19.36 8.79
CA PRO A 845 29.29 19.49 8.01
C PRO A 845 29.29 18.69 6.69
N SER A 846 28.39 17.71 6.52
CA SER A 846 28.14 17.03 5.24
C SER A 846 26.71 16.46 5.19
N SER A 847 26.39 15.78 4.09
CA SER A 847 25.08 15.17 3.79
C SER A 847 24.66 14.11 4.83
N PRO A 848 23.58 14.32 5.62
CA PRO A 848 23.04 13.27 6.50
C PRO A 848 22.43 12.11 5.72
N GLN A 849 22.58 10.90 6.27
CA GLN A 849 22.10 9.64 5.69
C GLN A 849 21.07 8.94 6.60
N ALA A 850 21.32 8.92 7.91
CA ALA A 850 20.42 8.31 8.90
C ALA A 850 20.33 9.13 10.19
N LEU A 851 19.19 9.02 10.89
CA LEU A 851 18.93 9.62 12.20
C LEU A 851 18.49 8.53 13.18
N ALA A 852 18.86 8.66 14.44
CA ALA A 852 18.32 7.87 15.55
C ALA A 852 18.27 8.71 16.83
N PHE A 853 17.40 8.35 17.76
CA PHE A 853 17.39 8.91 19.13
C PHE A 853 17.73 7.81 20.14
N ASP A 854 18.49 8.17 21.17
CA ASP A 854 18.66 7.30 22.34
C ASP A 854 17.58 7.56 23.41
N ALA A 855 17.54 6.69 24.42
CA ALA A 855 16.55 6.76 25.51
C ALA A 855 16.69 8.02 26.39
N GLN A 856 17.79 8.78 26.25
CA GLN A 856 17.99 10.07 26.92
C GLN A 856 17.57 11.25 26.03
N GLY A 857 17.18 11.00 24.78
CA GLY A 857 16.72 11.99 23.81
C GLY A 857 17.85 12.69 23.04
N ASN A 858 19.08 12.17 23.06
CA ASN A 858 20.16 12.71 22.23
C ASN A 858 19.97 12.25 20.78
N LEU A 859 20.24 13.15 19.83
CA LEU A 859 20.14 12.87 18.41
C LEU A 859 21.46 12.31 17.88
N TRP A 860 21.42 11.14 17.27
CA TRP A 860 22.52 10.52 16.55
C TRP A 860 22.32 10.70 15.04
N VAL A 861 23.36 11.15 14.33
CA VAL A 861 23.31 11.51 12.90
C VAL A 861 24.44 10.84 12.15
N ALA A 862 24.12 9.98 11.17
CA ALA A 862 25.08 9.43 10.23
C ALA A 862 25.30 10.41 9.07
N LEU A 863 26.57 10.66 8.73
CA LEU A 863 27.01 11.60 7.70
C LEU A 863 27.81 10.91 6.61
N GLN A 864 27.50 11.26 5.36
CA GLN A 864 28.22 10.82 4.18
C GLN A 864 29.66 11.38 4.16
N ALA A 865 30.62 10.57 3.72
CA ALA A 865 31.98 11.03 3.46
C ALA A 865 31.97 12.16 2.40
N PRO A 866 32.65 13.30 2.60
CA PRO A 866 32.71 14.36 1.60
C PRO A 866 33.33 13.85 0.29
N TYR A 867 32.68 14.11 -0.84
CA TYR A 867 33.13 13.65 -2.16
C TYR A 867 34.59 14.07 -2.44
N GLY A 868 35.42 13.12 -2.86
CA GLY A 868 36.85 13.35 -3.16
C GLY A 868 37.79 13.48 -1.96
N SER A 869 37.31 13.42 -0.71
CA SER A 869 38.14 13.66 0.49
C SER A 869 39.08 12.51 0.90
N GLY A 870 38.86 11.30 0.39
CA GLY A 870 39.60 10.09 0.78
C GLY A 870 39.30 9.56 2.20
N GLY A 871 38.52 10.27 3.00
CA GLY A 871 38.08 9.85 4.33
C GLY A 871 36.90 8.88 4.32
N GLY A 872 36.62 8.31 5.50
CA GLY A 872 35.35 7.65 5.80
C GLY A 872 34.25 8.66 6.14
N GLY A 873 33.01 8.18 6.30
CA GLY A 873 31.91 8.98 6.84
C GLY A 873 32.01 9.15 8.36
N GLN A 874 31.08 9.91 8.93
CA GLN A 874 31.06 10.22 10.37
C GLN A 874 29.73 9.85 11.01
N VAL A 875 29.73 9.63 12.32
CA VAL A 875 28.50 9.64 13.14
C VAL A 875 28.67 10.67 14.24
N LEU A 876 27.73 11.61 14.33
CA LEU A 876 27.69 12.66 15.35
C LEU A 876 26.62 12.34 16.39
N ARG A 877 26.87 12.69 17.65
CA ARG A 877 25.82 12.80 18.69
C ARG A 877 25.64 14.26 19.07
N TYR A 878 24.38 14.70 19.13
CA TYR A 878 23.97 16.00 19.66
C TYR A 878 23.16 15.79 20.94
N PRO A 879 23.55 16.40 22.07
CA PRO A 879 22.86 16.19 23.35
C PRO A 879 21.43 16.74 23.32
N ALA A 880 20.51 16.07 24.01
CA ALA A 880 19.11 16.50 24.14
C ALA A 880 18.99 17.94 24.67
N ALA A 881 19.86 18.31 25.61
CA ALA A 881 19.99 19.65 26.15
C ALA A 881 20.62 20.58 25.11
N GLY A 882 19.83 21.50 24.57
CA GLY A 882 20.27 22.46 23.55
C GLY A 882 19.97 22.06 22.10
N LEU A 883 19.30 20.93 21.86
CA LEU A 883 18.96 20.44 20.51
C LEU A 883 18.00 21.34 19.72
N LEU A 884 17.26 22.24 20.39
CA LEU A 884 16.49 23.34 19.77
C LEU A 884 17.15 24.73 19.93
N GLY A 885 18.41 24.79 20.36
CA GLY A 885 19.19 26.02 20.44
C GLY A 885 19.55 26.55 19.04
N ALA A 886 19.90 27.83 18.93
CA ALA A 886 20.14 28.47 17.61
C ALA A 886 21.28 27.85 16.77
N ALA A 887 22.21 27.14 17.41
CA ALA A 887 23.24 26.34 16.76
C ALA A 887 23.62 25.16 17.67
N PRO A 888 22.97 23.98 17.52
CA PRO A 888 23.35 22.78 18.27
C PRO A 888 24.76 22.34 17.90
N THR A 889 25.53 21.90 18.90
CA THR A 889 26.91 21.39 18.71
C THR A 889 26.97 19.92 19.10
N PRO A 890 27.68 19.06 18.35
CA PRO A 890 27.83 17.67 18.71
C PRO A 890 28.79 17.52 19.91
N ASP A 891 28.50 16.59 20.81
CA ASP A 891 29.35 16.28 21.98
C ASP A 891 30.19 14.99 21.79
N LEU A 892 29.92 14.23 20.71
CA LEU A 892 30.69 13.09 20.27
C LEU A 892 30.75 13.04 18.73
N THR A 893 31.92 12.66 18.21
CA THR A 893 32.15 12.39 16.78
C THR A 893 32.87 11.07 16.63
N LEU A 894 32.24 10.09 15.99
CA LEU A 894 32.82 8.81 15.60
C LEU A 894 33.18 8.90 14.10
N ASN A 895 34.40 8.49 13.74
CA ASN A 895 34.86 8.46 12.35
C ASN A 895 34.88 7.00 11.87
N ALA A 896 34.55 6.76 10.60
CA ALA A 896 34.66 5.44 10.00
C ALA A 896 36.09 5.16 9.53
N ASP A 897 36.68 4.04 9.98
CA ASP A 897 38.03 3.65 9.59
C ASP A 897 38.09 3.10 8.16
N GLY A 898 38.90 3.74 7.33
CA GLY A 898 39.12 3.40 5.92
C GLY A 898 38.29 4.23 4.94
N ALA A 899 38.88 4.46 3.76
CA ALA A 899 38.25 5.23 2.70
C ALA A 899 36.92 4.62 2.25
N TYR A 900 35.97 5.49 1.86
CA TYR A 900 34.66 5.14 1.29
C TYR A 900 33.64 4.42 2.20
N ARG A 901 33.99 4.07 3.47
CA ARG A 901 32.99 3.61 4.45
C ARG A 901 32.03 4.74 4.85
N THR A 902 30.96 4.92 4.09
CA THR A 902 29.83 5.81 4.43
C THR A 902 28.82 5.07 5.32
N PRO A 903 28.47 5.56 6.52
CA PRO A 903 27.40 4.99 7.33
C PRO A 903 26.04 5.30 6.67
N VAL A 904 25.22 4.26 6.49
CA VAL A 904 23.90 4.35 5.80
C VAL A 904 22.72 4.11 6.73
N SER A 905 22.92 3.44 7.87
CA SER A 905 21.87 3.20 8.86
C SER A 905 22.44 3.10 10.27
N LEU A 906 21.65 3.57 11.24
CA LEU A 906 21.96 3.58 12.68
C LEU A 906 20.81 2.92 13.44
N ALA A 907 21.13 2.12 14.44
CA ALA A 907 20.18 1.65 15.43
C ALA A 907 20.84 1.58 16.81
N LEU A 908 20.09 1.77 17.89
CA LEU A 908 20.57 1.53 19.25
C LEU A 908 19.88 0.29 19.84
N ASP A 909 20.63 -0.49 20.62
CA ASP A 909 20.08 -1.62 21.38
C ASP A 909 19.59 -1.20 22.78
N GLY A 910 19.02 -2.15 23.53
CA GLY A 910 18.48 -1.91 24.87
C GLY A 910 19.52 -1.62 25.96
N GLU A 911 20.82 -1.74 25.66
CA GLU A 911 21.92 -1.33 26.53
C GLU A 911 22.45 0.07 26.15
N GLY A 912 21.97 0.63 25.03
CA GLY A 912 22.40 1.89 24.45
C GLY A 912 23.61 1.79 23.52
N ASN A 913 24.08 0.58 23.17
CA ASN A 913 25.19 0.48 22.19
C ASN A 913 24.69 0.91 20.81
N LEU A 914 25.54 1.62 20.07
CA LEU A 914 25.24 2.09 18.72
C LEU A 914 25.66 1.04 17.69
N TRP A 915 24.75 0.61 16.82
CA TRP A 915 24.99 -0.29 15.70
C TRP A 915 24.92 0.47 14.38
N VAL A 916 25.92 0.29 13.52
CA VAL A 916 26.13 1.05 12.29
C VAL A 916 26.31 0.12 11.09
N ALA A 917 25.52 0.35 10.03
CA ALA A 917 25.71 -0.28 8.72
C ALA A 917 26.44 0.69 7.78
N TYR A 918 27.32 0.14 6.94
CA TYR A 918 28.11 0.91 5.97
C TYR A 918 27.82 0.51 4.53
N ASN A 919 27.78 1.48 3.63
CA ASN A 919 27.69 1.22 2.19
C ASN A 919 28.90 0.38 1.73
N GLY A 920 28.68 -0.52 0.76
CA GLY A 920 29.69 -1.46 0.28
C GLY A 920 30.11 -2.54 1.30
N SER A 921 29.37 -2.70 2.40
CA SER A 921 29.70 -3.67 3.45
C SER A 921 28.58 -4.68 3.69
N ALA A 922 28.99 -5.93 3.97
CA ALA A 922 28.15 -6.99 4.57
C ALA A 922 28.36 -7.11 6.09
N GLN A 923 29.04 -6.13 6.70
CA GLN A 923 29.36 -6.11 8.14
C GLN A 923 28.55 -5.02 8.85
N VAL A 924 28.07 -5.32 10.05
CA VAL A 924 27.59 -4.31 11.01
C VAL A 924 28.67 -4.03 12.05
N VAL A 925 28.83 -2.77 12.46
CA VAL A 925 29.77 -2.37 13.51
C VAL A 925 29.01 -1.92 14.74
N ARG A 926 29.36 -2.46 15.92
CA ARG A 926 28.83 -2.02 17.22
C ARG A 926 29.86 -1.15 17.93
N TYR A 927 29.45 0.05 18.34
CA TYR A 927 30.19 0.93 19.25
C TYR A 927 29.59 0.80 20.65
N ALA A 928 30.38 0.30 21.61
CA ALA A 928 29.91 -0.01 22.96
C ALA A 928 29.66 1.27 23.80
N ALA A 929 28.46 1.41 24.38
CA ALA A 929 28.16 2.53 25.27
C ALA A 929 28.99 2.49 26.56
N ALA A 930 29.25 1.27 27.06
CA ALA A 930 30.23 1.03 28.12
C ALA A 930 31.64 1.43 27.65
N GLY A 931 32.25 2.41 28.33
CA GLY A 931 33.51 3.02 27.89
C GLY A 931 33.35 4.22 26.95
N GLY A 932 32.13 4.70 26.70
CA GLY A 932 31.88 5.97 26.01
C GLY A 932 32.05 5.89 24.49
N TYR A 933 31.63 4.79 23.85
CA TYR A 933 31.64 4.59 22.39
C TYR A 933 33.04 4.53 21.73
N GLY A 934 34.12 4.51 22.52
CA GLY A 934 35.50 4.37 22.02
C GLY A 934 35.90 2.95 21.62
N SER A 935 35.04 1.94 21.82
CA SER A 935 35.29 0.55 21.44
C SER A 935 34.33 0.13 20.32
N ALA A 936 34.88 -0.13 19.14
CA ALA A 936 34.16 -0.66 17.97
C ALA A 936 34.43 -2.16 17.82
N THR A 937 33.41 -2.94 17.43
CA THR A 937 33.49 -4.39 17.14
C THR A 937 32.80 -4.67 15.81
N ALA A 938 33.43 -5.41 14.90
CA ALA A 938 32.89 -5.67 13.56
C ALA A 938 32.35 -7.10 13.39
N TYR A 939 31.09 -7.21 12.97
CA TYR A 939 30.37 -8.48 12.84
C TYR A 939 29.98 -8.75 11.38
N PRO A 940 30.61 -9.74 10.72
CA PRO A 940 30.18 -10.25 9.42
C PRO A 940 28.81 -10.94 9.49
N LEU A 941 27.95 -10.67 8.51
CA LEU A 941 26.62 -11.27 8.40
C LEU A 941 26.54 -12.09 7.11
N ALA A 942 26.18 -13.37 7.22
CA ALA A 942 26.20 -14.29 6.08
C ALA A 942 25.10 -14.01 5.04
N GLN A 943 25.40 -14.37 3.79
CA GLN A 943 24.53 -14.53 2.60
C GLN A 943 24.30 -13.33 1.64
N GLY A 944 25.14 -13.29 0.60
CA GLY A 944 24.71 -13.80 -0.71
C GLY A 944 23.83 -12.96 -1.64
N ARG A 945 23.15 -11.89 -1.19
CA ARG A 945 22.25 -11.10 -2.08
C ARG A 945 22.39 -9.56 -2.04
N GLY A 946 23.28 -8.97 -1.23
CA GLY A 946 23.56 -7.52 -1.31
C GLY A 946 24.36 -6.95 -0.14
N ASN A 947 24.63 -5.64 -0.19
CA ASN A 947 25.19 -4.87 0.92
C ASN A 947 24.10 -4.59 1.98
N LEU A 948 24.50 -4.25 3.21
CA LEU A 948 23.57 -3.79 4.23
C LEU A 948 23.06 -2.37 3.90
N SER A 949 21.77 -2.12 4.11
CA SER A 949 21.14 -0.82 3.82
C SER A 949 20.28 -0.26 4.96
N ALA A 950 19.70 -1.10 5.82
CA ALA A 950 18.86 -0.67 6.94
C ALA A 950 19.08 -1.53 8.19
N LEU A 951 18.98 -0.93 9.39
CA LEU A 951 19.02 -1.61 10.69
C LEU A 951 17.80 -1.22 11.55
N ALA A 952 17.29 -2.16 12.35
CA ALA A 952 16.33 -1.88 13.43
C ALA A 952 16.39 -2.93 14.54
N PHE A 953 15.98 -2.58 15.76
CA PHE A 953 15.84 -3.54 16.87
C PHE A 953 14.38 -3.86 17.15
N GLY A 954 13.98 -5.11 16.88
CA GLY A 954 12.63 -5.62 17.14
C GLY A 954 12.32 -5.73 18.64
N PRO A 955 11.03 -5.83 19.02
CA PRO A 955 10.58 -5.79 20.42
C PRO A 955 11.24 -6.83 21.34
N THR A 956 11.70 -7.95 20.76
CA THR A 956 12.43 -9.05 21.41
C THR A 956 13.92 -8.77 21.65
N GLY A 957 14.43 -7.58 21.30
CA GLY A 957 15.87 -7.24 21.35
C GLY A 957 16.68 -7.83 20.20
N ARG A 958 16.02 -8.37 19.18
CA ARG A 958 16.64 -8.96 17.98
C ARG A 958 17.06 -7.88 16.99
N LEU A 959 18.21 -8.06 16.34
CA LEU A 959 18.70 -7.17 15.28
C LEU A 959 18.07 -7.57 13.94
N TRP A 960 17.41 -6.63 13.29
CA TRP A 960 16.81 -6.78 11.96
C TRP A 960 17.59 -5.96 10.95
N VAL A 961 17.92 -6.56 9.82
CA VAL A 961 18.85 -6.03 8.81
C VAL A 961 18.22 -6.11 7.42
N GLY A 962 18.14 -4.97 6.74
CA GLY A 962 17.70 -4.86 5.34
C GLY A 962 18.88 -4.76 4.38
N THR A 963 18.72 -5.25 3.14
CA THR A 963 19.80 -5.30 2.15
C THR A 963 19.47 -4.63 0.82
N THR A 964 20.53 -4.34 0.04
CA THR A 964 20.45 -3.87 -1.36
C THR A 964 20.06 -4.95 -2.38
N GLY A 965 19.57 -6.10 -1.89
CA GLY A 965 18.86 -7.15 -2.64
C GLY A 965 17.39 -7.30 -2.22
N ALA A 966 16.88 -6.35 -1.43
CA ALA A 966 15.53 -6.32 -0.87
C ALA A 966 15.14 -7.50 0.05
N SER A 967 16.11 -8.27 0.57
CA SER A 967 15.89 -9.23 1.67
C SER A 967 15.83 -8.52 3.03
N VAL A 968 15.18 -9.15 4.00
CA VAL A 968 15.24 -8.76 5.42
C VAL A 968 15.64 -9.96 6.28
N LEU A 969 16.57 -9.74 7.21
CA LEU A 969 17.29 -10.77 7.97
C LEU A 969 17.20 -10.50 9.48
N GLU A 970 16.90 -11.52 10.28
CA GLU A 970 16.91 -11.46 11.76
C GLU A 970 18.16 -12.13 12.34
N TYR A 971 18.84 -11.47 13.26
CA TYR A 971 20.00 -12.00 14.00
C TYR A 971 19.81 -11.92 15.52
N ASP A 972 20.49 -12.84 16.23
CA ASP A 972 20.68 -12.75 17.68
C ASP A 972 21.95 -11.93 17.97
N PRO A 973 21.86 -10.71 18.54
CA PRO A 973 23.05 -9.88 18.81
C PRO A 973 24.03 -10.55 19.78
N ALA A 974 23.53 -11.38 20.70
CA ALA A 974 24.34 -12.10 21.69
C ALA A 974 25.05 -13.33 21.10
N ALA A 975 24.70 -13.76 19.89
CA ALA A 975 25.35 -14.86 19.17
C ALA A 975 26.34 -14.37 18.09
N LEU A 976 26.47 -13.05 17.88
CA LEU A 976 27.42 -12.49 16.92
C LEU A 976 28.86 -12.60 17.47
N VAL A 977 29.75 -13.20 16.69
CA VAL A 977 31.17 -13.38 17.02
C VAL A 977 32.01 -12.51 16.08
N GLU A 978 32.97 -11.78 16.63
CA GLU A 978 33.83 -10.89 15.84
C GLU A 978 34.62 -11.68 14.78
N GLY A 979 34.60 -11.19 13.54
CA GLY A 979 35.29 -11.82 12.41
C GLY A 979 34.72 -13.16 11.93
N GLN A 980 33.53 -13.59 12.38
CA GLN A 980 32.85 -14.79 11.89
C GLN A 980 31.49 -14.48 11.27
N ASP A 981 31.16 -15.15 10.15
CA ASP A 981 29.89 -14.99 9.44
C ASP A 981 28.71 -15.55 10.24
N ALA A 982 27.84 -14.65 10.72
CA ALA A 982 26.65 -15.05 11.46
C ALA A 982 25.53 -15.54 10.52
N THR A 983 24.86 -16.64 10.88
CA THR A 983 23.66 -17.13 10.17
C THR A 983 22.38 -16.48 10.70
N PRO A 984 21.44 -16.05 9.82
CA PRO A 984 20.17 -15.47 10.26
C PRO A 984 19.24 -16.51 10.93
N LEU A 985 18.44 -16.08 11.89
CA LEU A 985 17.36 -16.86 12.52
C LEU A 985 16.10 -16.93 11.65
N THR A 986 15.83 -15.83 10.94
CA THR A 986 14.68 -15.64 10.07
C THR A 986 15.17 -14.87 8.85
N HIS A 987 14.77 -15.30 7.66
CA HIS A 987 15.11 -14.67 6.40
C HIS A 987 13.83 -14.47 5.59
N VAL A 988 13.39 -13.22 5.48
CA VAL A 988 12.38 -12.84 4.50
C VAL A 988 13.10 -12.70 3.16
N HIS A 989 12.83 -13.64 2.25
CA HIS A 989 13.48 -13.66 0.93
C HIS A 989 13.16 -12.41 0.14
N GLY A 990 14.18 -11.86 -0.52
CA GLY A 990 14.05 -10.63 -1.28
C GLY A 990 13.04 -10.74 -2.41
N PHE A 991 12.34 -9.63 -2.66
CA PHE A 991 11.39 -9.49 -3.76
C PHE A 991 12.09 -9.68 -5.11
N ASN A 992 11.97 -10.87 -5.70
CA ASN A 992 12.67 -11.25 -6.93
C ASN A 992 12.36 -10.26 -8.08
N GLY A 993 13.41 -9.76 -8.72
CA GLY A 993 13.34 -8.62 -9.65
C GLY A 993 14.27 -7.45 -9.28
N GLY A 994 14.86 -7.49 -8.08
CA GLY A 994 15.81 -6.48 -7.59
C GLY A 994 15.13 -5.30 -6.90
N GLY A 995 15.91 -4.54 -6.14
CA GLY A 995 15.49 -3.43 -5.29
C GLY A 995 16.40 -3.30 -4.07
N SER A 996 16.12 -2.36 -3.18
CA SER A 996 16.81 -2.19 -1.90
C SER A 996 15.81 -1.95 -0.78
N ILE A 997 16.08 -2.47 0.42
CA ILE A 997 15.42 -1.98 1.63
C ILE A 997 15.93 -0.56 1.90
N GLY A 998 15.05 0.41 2.12
CA GLY A 998 15.41 1.79 2.47
C GLY A 998 15.46 2.05 3.98
N GLY A 999 14.53 1.43 4.71
CA GLY A 999 14.38 1.58 6.15
C GLY A 999 13.54 0.46 6.74
N LEU A 1000 13.72 0.23 8.04
CA LEU A 1000 12.98 -0.74 8.84
C LEU A 1000 12.37 -0.01 10.05
N ALA A 1001 11.14 -0.34 10.41
CA ALA A 1001 10.46 0.18 11.60
C ALA A 1001 9.58 -0.89 12.25
N PHE A 1002 9.31 -0.76 13.54
CA PHE A 1002 8.38 -1.63 14.28
C PHE A 1002 7.25 -0.80 14.87
N ASP A 1003 6.03 -1.36 14.92
CA ASP A 1003 4.96 -0.84 15.79
C ASP A 1003 5.11 -1.41 17.23
N PRO A 1004 4.50 -0.77 18.25
CA PRO A 1004 4.52 -1.27 19.64
C PRO A 1004 3.93 -2.69 19.80
N GLU A 1005 3.06 -3.09 18.87
CA GLU A 1005 2.45 -4.40 18.79
C GLU A 1005 3.40 -5.46 18.15
N GLY A 1006 4.61 -5.06 17.74
CA GLY A 1006 5.71 -5.92 17.32
C GLY A 1006 5.72 -6.33 15.85
N ASN A 1007 4.91 -5.68 15.01
CA ASN A 1007 4.86 -5.92 13.58
C ASN A 1007 5.96 -5.11 12.87
N LEU A 1008 6.67 -5.74 11.94
CA LEU A 1008 7.76 -5.13 11.19
C LEU A 1008 7.23 -4.44 9.94
N TYR A 1009 7.78 -3.28 9.64
CA TYR A 1009 7.59 -2.53 8.40
C TYR A 1009 8.93 -2.37 7.67
N ALA A 1010 8.94 -2.55 6.35
CA ALA A 1010 10.10 -2.29 5.50
C ALA A 1010 9.72 -1.49 4.25
N SER A 1011 10.48 -0.45 3.92
CA SER A 1011 10.37 0.25 2.64
C SER A 1011 11.23 -0.43 1.59
N VAL A 1012 10.71 -0.59 0.38
CA VAL A 1012 11.41 -1.16 -0.77
C VAL A 1012 11.39 -0.15 -1.91
N TYR A 1013 12.55 0.14 -2.48
CA TYR A 1013 12.71 1.09 -3.59
C TYR A 1013 13.75 0.61 -4.60
N GLY A 1014 13.84 1.29 -5.75
CA GLY A 1014 14.75 0.92 -6.83
C GLY A 1014 14.43 -0.43 -7.49
N SER A 1015 13.26 -1.01 -7.22
CA SER A 1015 12.76 -2.20 -7.89
C SER A 1015 12.07 -1.82 -9.20
N SER A 1016 12.28 -2.63 -10.25
CA SER A 1016 11.50 -2.56 -11.49
C SER A 1016 10.17 -3.32 -11.42
N PHE A 1017 9.85 -3.91 -10.25
CA PHE A 1017 8.67 -4.76 -10.00
C PHE A 1017 7.88 -4.40 -8.73
N MET A 1018 8.57 -4.02 -7.64
CA MET A 1018 8.02 -3.99 -6.27
C MET A 1018 8.59 -2.80 -5.46
N ASN A 1019 8.16 -1.57 -5.78
CA ASN A 1019 8.37 -0.41 -4.89
C ASN A 1019 7.17 -0.27 -3.95
N GLY A 1020 7.39 0.07 -2.68
CA GLY A 1020 6.30 0.22 -1.71
C GLY A 1020 6.76 0.05 -0.25
N VAL A 1021 5.79 -0.09 0.66
CA VAL A 1021 6.06 -0.41 2.06
C VAL A 1021 5.31 -1.68 2.44
N PHE A 1022 6.05 -2.64 3.00
CA PHE A 1022 5.58 -3.98 3.35
C PHE A 1022 5.52 -4.13 4.86
N ARG A 1023 4.59 -4.96 5.35
CA ARG A 1023 4.36 -5.18 6.78
C ARG A 1023 4.20 -6.66 7.10
N TRP A 1024 5.00 -7.19 8.01
CA TRP A 1024 4.85 -8.57 8.53
C TRP A 1024 4.39 -8.53 9.98
N SER A 1025 3.38 -9.34 10.31
CA SER A 1025 2.87 -9.38 11.67
C SER A 1025 3.80 -10.11 12.65
N ALA A 1026 3.77 -9.74 13.93
CA ALA A 1026 4.59 -10.39 14.97
C ALA A 1026 4.38 -11.93 14.99
N ALA A 1027 3.14 -12.38 14.80
CA ALA A 1027 2.77 -13.79 14.72
C ALA A 1027 3.22 -14.49 13.42
N HIS A 1028 3.53 -13.74 12.35
CA HIS A 1028 4.15 -14.29 11.16
C HIS A 1028 5.67 -14.46 11.35
N LEU A 1029 6.35 -13.42 11.85
CA LEU A 1029 7.80 -13.44 12.10
C LEU A 1029 8.21 -14.53 13.10
N ALA A 1030 7.35 -14.82 14.09
CA ALA A 1030 7.58 -15.84 15.12
C ALA A 1030 7.81 -17.28 14.59
N ARG A 1031 7.53 -17.57 13.31
CA ARG A 1031 7.73 -18.90 12.71
C ARG A 1031 9.19 -19.29 12.49
N LYS A 1032 10.07 -18.30 12.27
CA LYS A 1032 11.50 -18.45 11.93
C LYS A 1032 11.78 -19.16 10.60
N GLY A 1033 13.05 -19.17 10.20
CA GLY A 1033 13.53 -19.76 8.95
C GLY A 1033 13.24 -18.89 7.72
N ASP A 1034 13.17 -19.54 6.55
CA ASP A 1034 12.89 -18.88 5.28
C ASP A 1034 11.39 -18.54 5.14
N LEU A 1035 11.08 -17.25 5.10
CA LEU A 1035 9.75 -16.70 4.91
C LEU A 1035 9.64 -16.09 3.50
N SER A 1036 8.52 -16.33 2.82
CA SER A 1036 8.30 -15.69 1.51
C SER A 1036 7.93 -14.21 1.67
N PRO A 1037 8.34 -13.33 0.73
CA PRO A 1037 8.04 -11.90 0.78
C PRO A 1037 6.53 -11.56 0.76
N TYR A 1038 5.67 -12.52 0.39
CA TYR A 1038 4.22 -12.34 0.25
C TYR A 1038 3.42 -12.94 1.41
N GLU A 1039 4.02 -13.77 2.26
CA GLU A 1039 3.32 -14.25 3.45
C GLU A 1039 3.32 -13.19 4.56
N GLY A 1040 2.21 -13.11 5.31
CA GLY A 1040 2.08 -12.19 6.43
C GLY A 1040 1.88 -10.71 6.07
N VAL A 1041 1.86 -10.35 4.78
CA VAL A 1041 1.69 -8.98 4.29
C VAL A 1041 0.30 -8.43 4.62
N GLY A 1042 0.22 -7.63 5.69
CA GLY A 1042 -0.98 -6.84 6.03
C GLY A 1042 -0.89 -5.47 5.37
N ASN A 1043 -1.63 -5.27 4.27
CA ASN A 1043 -1.45 -4.15 3.33
C ASN A 1043 -1.28 -2.76 3.98
N ILE A 1044 -0.08 -2.20 3.87
CA ILE A 1044 0.05 -0.85 3.34
C ILE A 1044 -0.02 -0.98 1.81
N PRO A 1045 -0.81 -0.16 1.08
CA PRO A 1045 -1.04 -0.38 -0.35
C PRO A 1045 0.25 -0.33 -1.19
N THR A 1046 0.54 -1.41 -1.91
CA THR A 1046 1.69 -1.53 -2.82
C THR A 1046 1.47 -0.90 -4.20
N TYR A 1047 0.33 -0.23 -4.43
CA TYR A 1047 0.10 0.59 -5.62
C TYR A 1047 -0.97 1.69 -5.43
N THR A 1048 -0.81 2.55 -4.42
CA THR A 1048 -1.28 3.94 -4.59
C THR A 1048 -0.36 4.64 -5.58
N LYS A 1049 -0.90 5.57 -6.39
CA LYS A 1049 -0.18 6.34 -7.41
C LYS A 1049 1.04 7.10 -6.86
N ASP A 1050 1.03 7.31 -5.54
CA ASP A 1050 1.79 8.31 -4.82
C ASP A 1050 2.95 7.72 -4.01
N ILE A 1051 3.16 6.39 -4.04
CA ILE A 1051 4.34 5.71 -3.46
C ILE A 1051 5.21 5.16 -4.59
N THR A 1052 6.16 5.94 -5.08
CA THR A 1052 7.04 5.52 -6.19
C THR A 1052 8.46 5.19 -5.74
N ASN A 1053 8.94 5.79 -4.65
CA ASN A 1053 10.32 5.65 -4.18
C ASN A 1053 10.42 5.90 -2.64
N PRO A 1054 9.90 4.97 -1.81
CA PRO A 1054 9.93 5.10 -0.36
C PRO A 1054 11.31 4.71 0.20
N VAL A 1055 11.99 5.64 0.85
CA VAL A 1055 13.34 5.45 1.41
C VAL A 1055 13.27 5.30 2.94
N GLY A 1056 13.08 6.38 3.69
CA GLY A 1056 13.08 6.36 5.16
C GLY A 1056 11.75 5.94 5.78
N LEU A 1057 11.82 5.21 6.90
CA LEU A 1057 10.68 4.87 7.76
C LEU A 1057 10.88 5.37 9.20
N ALA A 1058 9.80 5.78 9.85
CA ALA A 1058 9.71 5.93 11.31
C ALA A 1058 8.29 5.59 11.79
N TYR A 1059 8.13 5.12 13.02
CA TYR A 1059 6.80 4.86 13.62
C TYR A 1059 6.60 5.71 14.87
N TRP A 1060 5.38 6.20 15.11
CA TRP A 1060 4.99 6.86 16.36
C TRP A 1060 3.92 6.04 17.12
N PRO A 1061 4.10 5.78 18.44
CA PRO A 1061 5.29 6.09 19.23
C PRO A 1061 6.50 5.25 18.80
N PRO A 1062 7.74 5.78 18.95
CA PRO A 1062 8.94 4.95 18.91
C PRO A 1062 8.92 3.98 20.10
N ARG A 1063 9.85 3.03 20.06
CA ARG A 1063 10.07 2.05 21.12
C ARG A 1063 11.04 2.57 22.17
#